data_AF-A0A9P4NSN1-F1
#
_entry.id   AF-A0A9P4NSN1-F1
#
_cell.length_a   1.000
_cell.length_b   1.000
_cell.length_c   1.000
_cell.angle_alpha   90.00
_cell.angle_beta   90.00
_cell.angle_gamma   90.00
#
_symmetry.space_group_name_H-M   'P 1'
#
loop_
_entity.id
_entity.type
_entity.pdbx_description
1 polymer ?
#
loop_
_entity_poly.entity_id
_entity_poly.type
_entity_poly.pdbx_seq_one_letter_code
_entity_poly.pdbx_strand_id
1 'polypeptide(L)'
;MFEAIENIVNSLGTATLLGDLDGAIRILESLNSTGSESAVTVLLEQIKDLIEITASIHELSTDRRRNSSATLGFLSASDLIHLRPVLYGTAATTEECSELISALQSSLNGIAQERSLIGYVTPESRLKNQPWYSEIYKALGLRTEVLRLLSSAINLLYHKHDADENGNLTATARNYASTLQFQITLVEPKLHNSAEHDTIALRSAIAAAKAVTIHVPASTNKHFAVARSVKSFYTGREKQMAKLKTAFEDTTYIGQKRFVIYGLGGSGKTELAIKYAEEYQDRIWGVFFVDGSSRKNASGSYSEIATIGGVEPNEKAAKMWLRTRDLPWLLIIDNVDDDEVNLDDLLPSGSKGSILITSRNPAHKSYGNVGQRFLELRPMEKEEAHELILKAAEEPRPWAVSVKDCATTICQALGFLPLALVHAAKAILTDHCTWPGYLTYYERQIQRIRRGRLHRRDRSLSRNKNRLGEDSDSISVFSTYEILYQSLQSSQEERFRDAVELLHVFSFLHFQNIRLDILLNASTNPFKEAQQREKDAKEDQALQRKITNRKPKSWGTWLRELSVGLARCMDTPPPLPAVLKNSDGLKQSVFENEVHIRLSEAMSVLTKRSLVMKQDRVEDRYSMHPLVHKWVRERPEMLISHQALWCQVAMTTLAKSILLPPLDDTGVGRKTRRELLPHIVHVRNCQVTIADRLEENKGLRNSFWPTTAQTSTRFGRLQADQFARFSRVYSECGLFDEALQLQLRVRSFVADMLGEDHPLSIRLTLFASGTLWELSRTTEATQFQRRAYQNCKDSLGEHHPLTLDVTDLLGSALLLKGRYTEAHTLHKKNVEEVRKLYGEHHEKTFKALRSLGRVHSRWMEYEEASRLHQIAWEGMKECLGETHLETLSCLEDLAMSFVRHDGEPYENMDAHLVKSHERMEFVYDQRRRLLGREQPYTLLAYFYWAQVKAACHQQEEAERMMREVISTAGVNVSEEHTVVLAAKAHYARVLTQLGRCDEAAELLRTLILKPQYRRTTDEDGDHPDRIAAMWFLAGCQEKQDKIQDALDSCEEMLAALQGIGGNGRGMNHKFRLMLLKKIDELRIKPRESS
;
A
#
# COMPACT_ATOMS: atom_id res chain seq x y z
N MET A 1 34.20 23.21 -27.37
CA MET A 1 32.83 23.23 -26.80
C MET A 1 32.50 24.60 -26.24
N PHE A 2 33.35 25.16 -25.36
CA PHE A 2 33.23 26.55 -24.91
C PHE A 2 33.19 27.56 -26.06
N GLU A 3 34.13 27.51 -27.01
CA GLU A 3 34.10 28.35 -28.23
C GLU A 3 32.80 28.18 -29.04
N ALA A 4 32.25 26.97 -29.10
CA ALA A 4 31.00 26.71 -29.82
C ALA A 4 29.79 27.33 -29.10
N ILE A 5 29.76 27.31 -27.76
CA ILE A 5 28.73 27.96 -26.96
C ILE A 5 28.88 29.48 -27.04
N GLU A 6 30.10 29.99 -26.96
CA GLU A 6 30.39 31.42 -27.11
C GLU A 6 29.97 31.93 -28.49
N ASN A 7 30.23 31.16 -29.55
CA ASN A 7 29.74 31.46 -30.89
C ASN A 7 28.21 31.47 -30.98
N ILE A 8 27.51 30.55 -30.31
CA ILE A 8 26.03 30.52 -30.28
C ILE A 8 25.46 31.69 -29.49
N VAL A 9 26.06 32.01 -28.32
CA VAL A 9 25.69 33.17 -27.51
C VAL A 9 25.85 34.46 -28.32
N ASN A 10 26.93 34.56 -29.11
CA ASN A 10 27.16 35.67 -30.03
C ASN A 10 26.17 35.70 -31.21
N SER A 11 25.51 34.59 -31.51
CA SER A 11 24.57 34.44 -32.64
C SER A 11 23.10 34.28 -32.21
N LEU A 12 22.73 34.66 -30.97
CA LEU A 12 21.34 34.55 -30.50
C LEU A 12 20.37 35.52 -31.23
N GLY A 13 20.87 36.48 -32.01
CA GLY A 13 20.05 37.41 -32.79
C GLY A 13 19.23 38.42 -31.95
N THR A 14 19.40 38.44 -30.62
CA THR A 14 18.59 39.27 -29.70
C THR A 14 18.75 40.77 -29.96
N ALA A 15 19.96 41.24 -30.30
CA ALA A 15 20.19 42.65 -30.63
C ALA A 15 19.48 43.07 -31.92
N THR A 16 19.50 42.22 -32.94
CA THR A 16 18.80 42.45 -34.21
C THR A 16 17.29 42.50 -33.98
N LEU A 17 16.75 41.50 -33.27
CA LEU A 17 15.33 41.43 -32.94
C LEU A 17 14.86 42.65 -32.11
N LEU A 18 15.65 43.11 -31.14
CA LEU A 18 15.32 44.34 -30.38
C LEU A 18 15.23 45.56 -31.30
N GLY A 19 16.14 45.70 -32.27
CA GLY A 19 16.09 46.76 -33.28
C GLY A 19 14.84 46.67 -34.17
N ASP A 20 14.48 45.46 -34.60
CA ASP A 20 13.26 45.22 -35.40
C ASP A 20 11.99 45.54 -34.58
N LEU A 21 11.95 45.16 -33.31
CA LEU A 21 10.81 45.44 -32.42
C LEU A 21 10.64 46.94 -32.19
N ASP A 22 11.73 47.68 -31.97
CA ASP A 22 11.70 49.15 -31.86
C ASP A 22 11.19 49.82 -33.14
N GLY A 23 11.57 49.30 -34.31
CA GLY A 23 11.05 49.74 -35.60
C GLY A 23 9.54 49.53 -35.72
N ALA A 24 9.04 48.37 -35.28
CA ALA A 24 7.61 48.04 -35.32
C ALA A 24 6.79 48.92 -34.35
N ILE A 25 7.30 49.19 -33.15
CA ILE A 25 6.67 50.10 -32.18
C ILE A 25 6.50 51.50 -32.77
N ARG A 26 7.54 52.07 -33.39
CA ARG A 26 7.46 53.43 -33.97
C ARG A 26 6.37 53.53 -35.04
N ILE A 27 6.22 52.49 -35.87
CA ILE A 27 5.17 52.46 -36.89
C ILE A 27 3.79 52.39 -36.21
N LEU A 28 3.61 51.51 -35.22
CA LEU A 28 2.33 51.37 -34.49
C LEU A 28 1.96 52.62 -33.69
N GLU A 29 2.92 53.29 -33.06
CA GLU A 29 2.70 54.56 -32.34
C GLU A 29 2.28 55.67 -33.29
N SER A 30 2.88 55.73 -34.49
CA SER A 30 2.44 56.68 -35.54
C SER A 30 1.01 56.41 -36.01
N LEU A 31 0.57 55.16 -35.95
CA LEU A 31 -0.80 54.77 -36.29
C LEU A 31 -1.79 55.07 -35.14
N ASN A 32 -1.34 55.13 -33.88
CA ASN A 32 -2.19 55.28 -32.68
C ASN A 32 -2.44 56.75 -32.25
N SER A 33 -2.63 57.68 -33.20
CA SER A 33 -2.62 59.14 -32.95
C SER A 33 -3.68 59.70 -31.98
N THR A 34 -4.70 58.93 -31.58
CA THR A 34 -5.77 59.36 -30.66
C THR A 34 -5.88 58.54 -29.36
N GLY A 35 -5.04 57.51 -29.18
CA GLY A 35 -5.04 56.67 -27.97
C GLY A 35 -6.32 55.85 -27.73
N SER A 36 -7.21 55.72 -28.73
CA SER A 36 -8.53 55.08 -28.59
C SER A 36 -8.70 53.78 -29.38
N GLU A 37 -7.64 53.23 -30.00
CA GLU A 37 -7.74 52.09 -30.91
C GLU A 37 -7.32 50.77 -30.24
N SER A 38 -8.29 49.87 -30.02
CA SER A 38 -8.09 48.68 -29.18
C SER A 38 -7.10 47.65 -29.78
N ALA A 39 -7.12 47.41 -31.09
CA ALA A 39 -6.25 46.40 -31.73
C ALA A 39 -4.78 46.82 -31.84
N VAL A 40 -4.52 48.11 -32.06
CA VAL A 40 -3.14 48.66 -32.09
C VAL A 40 -2.54 48.59 -30.70
N THR A 41 -3.34 48.90 -29.67
CA THR A 41 -2.92 48.85 -28.27
C THR A 41 -2.58 47.43 -27.82
N VAL A 42 -3.43 46.44 -28.17
CA VAL A 42 -3.19 45.02 -27.85
C VAL A 42 -1.91 44.49 -28.52
N LEU A 43 -1.66 44.86 -29.77
CA LEU A 43 -0.45 44.43 -30.48
C LEU A 43 0.81 45.16 -29.97
N LEU A 44 0.68 46.43 -29.55
CA LEU A 44 1.74 47.15 -28.85
C LEU A 44 2.11 46.51 -27.52
N GLU A 45 1.13 46.09 -26.71
CA GLU A 45 1.38 45.36 -25.45
C GLU A 45 2.12 44.05 -25.70
N GLN A 46 1.69 43.29 -26.71
CA GLN A 46 2.34 42.02 -27.06
C GLN A 46 3.81 42.19 -27.52
N ILE A 47 4.10 43.26 -28.28
CA ILE A 47 5.47 43.60 -28.70
C ILE A 47 6.31 44.06 -27.50
N LYS A 48 5.74 44.85 -26.57
CA LYS A 48 6.43 45.27 -25.35
C LYS A 48 6.82 44.08 -24.46
N ASP A 49 5.91 43.12 -24.28
CA ASP A 49 6.20 41.86 -23.58
C ASP A 49 7.38 41.11 -24.24
N LEU A 50 7.41 41.06 -25.57
CA LEU A 50 8.48 40.42 -26.33
C LEU A 50 9.81 41.18 -26.19
N ILE A 51 9.79 42.51 -26.14
CA ILE A 51 10.98 43.33 -25.87
C ILE A 51 11.54 43.02 -24.48
N GLU A 52 10.70 42.98 -23.45
CA GLU A 52 11.16 42.72 -22.07
C GLU A 52 11.87 41.37 -21.95
N ILE A 53 11.27 40.31 -22.52
CA ILE A 53 11.87 38.97 -22.52
C ILE A 53 13.16 38.94 -23.34
N THR A 54 13.16 39.55 -24.53
CA THR A 54 14.33 39.58 -25.41
C THR A 54 15.48 40.38 -24.80
N ALA A 55 15.18 41.48 -24.11
CA ALA A 55 16.14 42.29 -23.36
C ALA A 55 16.72 41.50 -22.19
N SER A 56 15.89 40.77 -21.42
CA SER A 56 16.36 39.90 -20.35
C SER A 56 17.32 38.82 -20.86
N ILE A 57 16.99 38.17 -21.98
CA ILE A 57 17.89 37.18 -22.63
C ILE A 57 19.17 37.86 -23.13
N HIS A 58 19.06 39.06 -23.70
CA HIS A 58 20.20 39.84 -24.17
C HIS A 58 21.14 40.24 -23.03
N GLU A 59 20.61 40.71 -21.90
CA GLU A 59 21.38 41.03 -20.70
C GLU A 59 22.08 39.80 -20.15
N LEU A 60 21.37 38.67 -20.00
CA LEU A 60 21.96 37.39 -19.59
C LEU A 60 23.10 36.94 -20.51
N SER A 61 22.98 37.19 -21.81
CA SER A 61 24.02 36.87 -22.80
C SER A 61 25.23 37.82 -22.75
N THR A 62 25.02 39.10 -22.43
CA THR A 62 26.05 40.17 -22.52
C THR A 62 26.78 40.41 -21.19
N ASP A 63 26.09 40.38 -20.06
CA ASP A 63 26.73 40.51 -18.73
C ASP A 63 27.64 39.32 -18.45
N ARG A 64 27.29 38.13 -18.92
CA ARG A 64 28.17 36.96 -18.82
C ARG A 64 29.34 36.97 -19.80
N ARG A 65 29.20 37.67 -20.95
CA ARG A 65 30.34 37.95 -21.84
C ARG A 65 31.40 38.79 -21.14
N ARG A 66 30.99 39.73 -20.28
CA ARG A 66 31.89 40.56 -19.45
C ARG A 66 32.60 39.76 -18.34
N ASN A 67 31.98 38.69 -17.83
CA ASN A 67 32.51 37.84 -16.75
C ASN A 67 33.12 36.49 -17.23
N SER A 68 33.41 36.37 -18.53
CA SER A 68 33.63 35.12 -19.28
C SER A 68 34.80 34.22 -18.84
N SER A 69 35.72 34.67 -17.98
CA SER A 69 36.78 33.81 -17.44
C SER A 69 36.46 33.15 -16.09
N ALA A 70 35.49 33.67 -15.32
CA ALA A 70 35.21 33.20 -13.96
C ALA A 70 33.91 32.39 -13.83
N THR A 71 32.87 32.69 -14.61
CA THR A 71 31.51 32.14 -14.38
C THR A 71 31.15 30.91 -15.22
N LEU A 72 31.82 30.69 -16.35
CA LEU A 72 31.65 29.48 -17.18
C LEU A 72 32.49 28.29 -16.67
N GLY A 73 33.45 28.54 -15.78
CA GLY A 73 34.28 27.50 -15.14
C GLY A 73 33.55 26.62 -14.13
N PHE A 74 32.31 26.97 -13.75
CA PHE A 74 31.49 26.24 -12.77
C PHE A 74 30.43 25.31 -13.38
N LEU A 75 30.21 25.35 -14.71
CA LEU A 75 29.25 24.46 -15.37
C LEU A 75 29.86 23.09 -15.63
N SER A 76 29.18 22.03 -15.19
CA SER A 76 29.63 20.65 -15.45
C SER A 76 29.52 20.30 -16.94
N ALA A 77 30.25 19.27 -17.38
CA ALA A 77 30.14 18.76 -18.75
C ALA A 77 28.69 18.36 -19.10
N SER A 78 27.90 17.88 -18.12
CA SER A 78 26.47 17.63 -18.29
C SER A 78 25.65 18.90 -18.49
N ASP A 79 25.92 19.98 -17.76
CA ASP A 79 25.16 21.22 -17.92
C ASP A 79 25.39 21.85 -19.29
N LEU A 80 26.60 21.72 -19.85
CA LEU A 80 26.92 22.17 -21.21
C LEU A 80 26.16 21.37 -22.28
N ILE A 81 25.85 20.09 -22.04
CA ILE A 81 25.05 19.25 -22.94
C ILE A 81 23.60 19.76 -23.00
N HIS A 82 23.03 20.23 -21.88
CA HIS A 82 21.65 20.73 -21.83
C HIS A 82 21.53 22.22 -22.22
N LEU A 83 22.56 23.02 -21.94
CA LEU A 83 22.59 24.44 -22.30
C LEU A 83 22.58 24.64 -23.82
N ARG A 84 23.31 23.81 -24.56
CA ARG A 84 23.46 23.96 -26.01
C ARG A 84 22.11 23.85 -26.77
N PRO A 85 21.27 22.83 -26.56
CA PRO A 85 19.93 22.76 -27.15
C PRO A 85 19.02 23.92 -26.74
N VAL A 86 19.10 24.40 -25.49
CA VAL A 86 18.32 25.56 -25.03
C VAL A 86 18.74 26.82 -25.79
N LEU A 87 20.05 27.07 -25.94
CA LEU A 87 20.56 28.22 -26.69
C LEU A 87 20.23 28.15 -28.18
N TYR A 88 20.28 26.97 -28.81
CA TYR A 88 19.82 26.80 -30.19
C TYR A 88 18.31 27.04 -30.34
N GLY A 89 17.51 26.53 -29.39
CA GLY A 89 16.08 26.80 -29.35
C GLY A 89 15.80 28.29 -29.23
N THR A 90 16.57 29.02 -28.41
CA THR A 90 16.48 30.47 -28.27
C THR A 90 16.83 31.18 -29.57
N ALA A 91 17.97 30.85 -30.20
CA ALA A 91 18.41 31.46 -31.46
C ALA A 91 17.41 31.23 -32.61
N ALA A 92 16.86 30.02 -32.72
CA ALA A 92 15.86 29.73 -33.74
C ALA A 92 14.55 30.48 -33.48
N THR A 93 14.10 30.55 -32.22
CA THR A 93 12.86 31.27 -31.88
C THR A 93 13.01 32.78 -32.06
N THR A 94 14.19 33.36 -31.79
CA THR A 94 14.45 34.79 -32.03
C THR A 94 14.52 35.11 -33.53
N GLU A 95 15.08 34.22 -34.35
CA GLU A 95 15.08 34.34 -35.81
C GLU A 95 13.65 34.31 -36.37
N GLU A 96 12.83 33.32 -35.97
CA GLU A 96 11.41 33.26 -36.36
C GLU A 96 10.63 34.51 -35.90
N CYS A 97 10.92 35.06 -34.73
CA CYS A 97 10.34 36.34 -34.29
C CYS A 97 10.77 37.50 -35.19
N SER A 98 12.04 37.57 -35.62
CA SER A 98 12.54 38.64 -36.49
C SER A 98 11.88 38.58 -37.88
N GLU A 99 11.66 37.38 -38.42
CA GLU A 99 10.91 37.19 -39.67
C GLU A 99 9.46 37.67 -39.55
N LEU A 100 8.76 37.29 -38.47
CA LEU A 100 7.39 37.72 -38.20
C LEU A 100 7.30 39.24 -38.01
N ILE A 101 8.25 39.84 -37.29
CA ILE A 101 8.29 41.28 -37.07
C ILE A 101 8.60 42.02 -38.38
N SER A 102 9.50 41.50 -39.21
CA SER A 102 9.79 42.09 -40.53
C SER A 102 8.54 42.05 -41.45
N ALA A 103 7.83 40.91 -41.46
CA ALA A 103 6.56 40.78 -42.20
C ALA A 103 5.48 41.73 -41.66
N LEU A 104 5.39 41.86 -40.34
CA LEU A 104 4.50 42.80 -39.67
C LEU A 104 4.84 44.26 -40.06
N GLN A 105 6.10 44.67 -39.96
CA GLN A 105 6.56 46.01 -40.34
C GLN A 105 6.24 46.33 -41.80
N SER A 106 6.53 45.41 -42.73
CA SER A 106 6.18 45.57 -44.15
C SER A 106 4.69 45.80 -44.34
N SER A 107 3.86 45.02 -43.63
CA SER A 107 2.40 45.11 -43.71
C SER A 107 1.86 46.40 -43.09
N LEU A 108 2.44 46.83 -41.95
CA LEU A 108 2.09 48.09 -41.28
C LEU A 108 2.51 49.32 -42.08
N ASN A 109 3.68 49.28 -42.74
CA ASN A 109 4.14 50.36 -43.61
C ASN A 109 3.20 50.57 -44.81
N GLY A 110 2.65 49.49 -45.37
CA GLY A 110 1.61 49.59 -46.40
C GLY A 110 0.37 50.33 -45.90
N ILE A 111 -0.10 50.01 -44.68
CA ILE A 111 -1.23 50.71 -44.04
C ILE A 111 -0.89 52.18 -43.75
N ALA A 112 0.34 52.47 -43.30
CA ALA A 112 0.79 53.84 -43.04
C ALA A 112 0.89 54.70 -44.31
N GLN A 113 1.35 54.12 -45.43
CA GLN A 113 1.39 54.78 -46.74
C GLN A 113 -0.01 55.03 -47.32
N GLU A 114 -0.93 54.07 -47.21
CA GLU A 114 -2.33 54.27 -47.62
C GLU A 114 -2.99 55.40 -46.82
N ARG A 115 -2.73 55.46 -45.51
CA ARG A 115 -3.24 56.52 -44.63
C ARG A 115 -2.72 57.90 -45.03
N SER A 116 -1.45 58.02 -45.44
CA SER A 116 -0.88 59.30 -45.88
C SER A 116 -1.41 59.76 -47.25
N LEU A 117 -1.84 58.83 -48.11
CA LEU A 117 -2.40 59.12 -49.44
C LEU A 117 -3.91 59.43 -49.43
N ILE A 118 -4.70 58.76 -48.58
CA ILE A 118 -6.18 58.75 -48.67
C ILE A 118 -6.84 59.55 -47.52
N GLY A 119 -6.12 59.87 -46.44
CA GLY A 119 -6.56 60.79 -45.37
C GLY A 119 -7.67 60.28 -44.43
N TYR A 120 -8.51 59.33 -44.85
CA TYR A 120 -9.59 58.73 -44.03
C TYR A 120 -9.56 57.20 -44.12
N VAL A 121 -8.73 56.56 -43.29
CA VAL A 121 -8.81 55.12 -42.98
C VAL A 121 -8.71 54.99 -41.47
N THR A 122 -9.69 54.35 -40.82
CA THR A 122 -9.60 53.99 -39.40
C THR A 122 -8.67 52.77 -39.27
N PRO A 123 -7.43 52.92 -38.73
CA PRO A 123 -6.44 51.85 -38.68
C PRO A 123 -6.95 50.60 -37.95
N GLU A 124 -7.73 50.76 -36.88
CA GLU A 124 -8.33 49.64 -36.13
C GLU A 124 -9.20 48.71 -36.99
N SER A 125 -10.16 49.27 -37.74
CA SER A 125 -11.05 48.44 -38.58
C SER A 125 -10.27 47.77 -39.70
N ARG A 126 -9.25 48.45 -40.23
CA ARG A 126 -8.42 47.93 -41.30
C ARG A 126 -7.54 46.78 -40.80
N LEU A 127 -6.90 46.92 -39.64
CA LEU A 127 -6.04 45.90 -39.02
C LEU A 127 -6.81 44.63 -38.68
N LYS A 128 -7.97 44.74 -38.01
CA LYS A 128 -8.81 43.57 -37.64
C LYS A 128 -9.31 42.81 -38.87
N ASN A 129 -9.48 43.49 -40.01
CA ASN A 129 -9.96 42.90 -41.25
C ASN A 129 -8.83 42.33 -42.14
N GLN A 130 -7.56 42.40 -41.71
CA GLN A 130 -6.47 41.77 -42.46
C GLN A 130 -6.38 40.27 -42.11
N PRO A 131 -6.31 39.38 -43.11
CA PRO A 131 -6.08 37.95 -42.88
C PRO A 131 -4.81 37.67 -42.06
N TRP A 132 -3.72 38.38 -42.36
CA TRP A 132 -2.42 38.21 -41.70
C TRP A 132 -2.41 38.64 -40.22
N TYR A 133 -3.32 39.51 -39.78
CA TYR A 133 -3.28 40.07 -38.41
C TYR A 133 -3.52 38.99 -37.36
N SER A 134 -4.55 38.14 -37.54
CA SER A 134 -4.86 37.07 -36.58
C SER A 134 -3.76 35.99 -36.55
N GLU A 135 -3.16 35.71 -37.72
CA GLU A 135 -2.07 34.75 -37.87
C GLU A 135 -0.81 35.23 -37.17
N ILE A 136 -0.32 36.43 -37.50
CA ILE A 136 0.88 37.01 -36.87
C ILE A 136 0.67 37.18 -35.36
N TYR A 137 -0.50 37.64 -34.92
CA TYR A 137 -0.80 37.83 -33.48
C TYR A 137 -0.69 36.51 -32.69
N LYS A 138 -1.29 35.42 -33.19
CA LYS A 138 -1.21 34.10 -32.54
C LYS A 138 0.22 33.53 -32.60
N ALA A 139 0.88 33.68 -33.76
CA ALA A 139 2.24 33.23 -34.00
C ALA A 139 3.25 33.89 -33.06
N LEU A 140 3.13 35.21 -32.86
CA LEU A 140 3.97 35.99 -31.97
C LEU A 140 3.73 35.60 -30.51
N GLY A 141 2.46 35.45 -30.11
CA GLY A 141 2.10 35.11 -28.72
C GLY A 141 2.66 33.77 -28.26
N LEU A 142 2.58 32.75 -29.12
CA LEU A 142 3.17 31.43 -28.81
C LEU A 142 4.70 31.51 -28.67
N ARG A 143 5.38 32.24 -29.56
CA ARG A 143 6.85 32.40 -29.52
C ARG A 143 7.31 33.21 -28.31
N THR A 144 6.56 34.23 -27.90
CA THR A 144 6.81 34.98 -26.67
C THR A 144 6.73 34.06 -25.45
N GLU A 145 5.74 33.17 -25.36
CA GLU A 145 5.65 32.18 -24.27
C GLU A 145 6.83 31.19 -24.29
N VAL A 146 7.27 30.75 -25.48
CA VAL A 146 8.44 29.85 -25.61
C VAL A 146 9.75 30.54 -25.25
N LEU A 147 9.97 31.81 -25.65
CA LEU A 147 11.14 32.57 -25.24
C LEU A 147 11.17 32.79 -23.72
N ARG A 148 10.01 33.02 -23.08
CA ARG A 148 9.90 33.13 -21.61
C ARG A 148 10.28 31.82 -20.90
N LEU A 149 9.85 30.70 -21.46
CA LEU A 149 10.19 29.36 -21.00
C LEU A 149 11.69 29.07 -21.15
N LEU A 150 12.28 29.40 -22.30
CA LEU A 150 13.72 29.23 -22.55
C LEU A 150 14.58 30.14 -21.67
N SER A 151 14.17 31.39 -21.45
CA SER A 151 14.82 32.29 -20.48
C SER A 151 14.83 31.69 -19.06
N SER A 152 13.70 31.11 -18.63
CA SER A 152 13.61 30.44 -17.33
C SER A 152 14.51 29.19 -17.26
N ALA A 153 14.66 28.44 -18.36
CA ALA A 153 15.60 27.32 -18.45
C ALA A 153 17.07 27.75 -18.39
N ILE A 154 17.42 28.87 -19.05
CA ILE A 154 18.74 29.48 -18.99
C ILE A 154 19.07 29.91 -17.55
N ASN A 155 18.15 30.62 -16.89
CA ASN A 155 18.31 31.05 -15.49
C ASN A 155 18.47 29.85 -14.53
N LEU A 156 17.67 28.80 -14.70
CA LEU A 156 17.77 27.58 -13.88
C LEU A 156 19.14 26.91 -14.04
N LEU A 157 19.63 26.72 -15.28
CA LEU A 157 20.95 26.14 -15.53
C LEU A 157 22.08 26.94 -14.88
N TYR A 158 21.91 28.26 -14.84
CA TYR A 158 22.89 29.17 -14.26
C TYR A 158 22.90 29.22 -12.74
N HIS A 159 21.77 28.96 -12.08
CA HIS A 159 21.63 28.95 -10.63
C HIS A 159 21.62 27.54 -10.01
N LYS A 160 21.71 26.49 -10.84
CA LYS A 160 21.62 25.08 -10.43
C LYS A 160 22.67 24.63 -9.41
N HIS A 161 23.82 25.31 -9.34
CA HIS A 161 24.91 25.00 -8.41
C HIS A 161 25.01 25.94 -7.22
N ASP A 162 24.08 26.91 -7.10
CA ASP A 162 24.00 27.75 -5.92
C ASP A 162 23.49 26.88 -4.77
N ALA A 163 24.42 26.44 -3.91
CA ALA A 163 24.15 25.63 -2.73
C ALA A 163 24.37 26.43 -1.44
N ASP A 164 23.57 26.16 -0.41
CA ASP A 164 23.80 26.69 0.94
C ASP A 164 24.99 26.01 1.63
N GLU A 165 25.37 26.48 2.82
CA GLU A 165 26.48 25.92 3.61
C GLU A 165 26.34 24.41 3.92
N ASN A 166 25.14 23.85 3.75
CA ASN A 166 24.82 22.43 3.96
C ASN A 166 24.82 21.60 2.66
N GLY A 167 25.13 22.22 1.52
CA GLY A 167 25.14 21.55 0.22
C GLY A 167 23.75 21.40 -0.43
N ASN A 168 22.72 22.07 0.09
CA ASN A 168 21.37 22.04 -0.51
C ASN A 168 21.24 23.12 -1.59
N LEU A 169 20.52 22.81 -2.68
CA LEU A 169 20.12 23.82 -3.67
C LEU A 169 19.46 25.05 -3.00
N THR A 170 19.81 26.25 -3.42
CA THR A 170 19.21 27.50 -2.90
C THR A 170 17.72 27.61 -3.26
N ALA A 171 16.96 28.37 -2.46
CA ALA A 171 15.54 28.63 -2.71
C ALA A 171 15.27 29.26 -4.10
N THR A 172 16.23 30.05 -4.60
CA THR A 172 16.24 30.66 -5.94
C THR A 172 16.25 29.63 -7.06
N ALA A 173 17.15 28.64 -7.02
CA ALA A 173 17.20 27.57 -8.03
C ALA A 173 15.91 26.74 -8.05
N ARG A 174 15.32 26.49 -6.88
CA ARG A 174 14.04 25.78 -6.76
C ARG A 174 12.87 26.57 -7.35
N ASN A 175 12.82 27.89 -7.12
CA ASN A 175 11.79 28.75 -7.70
C ASN A 175 11.88 28.77 -9.23
N TYR A 176 13.08 28.85 -9.81
CA TYR A 176 13.23 28.76 -11.27
C TYR A 176 12.77 27.41 -11.83
N ALA A 177 13.05 26.29 -11.14
CA ALA A 177 12.60 24.97 -11.54
C ALA A 177 11.06 24.83 -11.49
N SER A 178 10.42 25.34 -10.44
CA SER A 178 8.96 25.29 -10.31
C SER A 178 8.26 26.19 -11.34
N THR A 179 8.78 27.40 -11.57
CA THR A 179 8.30 28.32 -12.61
C THR A 179 8.42 27.71 -13.99
N LEU A 180 9.57 27.10 -14.32
CA LEU A 180 9.79 26.45 -15.61
C LEU A 180 8.84 25.27 -15.83
N GLN A 181 8.61 24.44 -14.81
CA GLN A 181 7.69 23.30 -14.91
C GLN A 181 6.23 23.75 -15.12
N PHE A 182 5.82 24.83 -14.44
CA PHE A 182 4.50 25.44 -14.64
C PHE A 182 4.34 25.97 -16.07
N GLN A 183 5.34 26.69 -16.59
CA GLN A 183 5.34 27.21 -17.96
C GLN A 183 5.28 26.09 -19.00
N ILE A 184 6.04 25.00 -18.84
CA ILE A 184 5.97 23.82 -19.72
C ILE A 184 4.56 23.25 -19.79
N THR A 185 3.90 23.11 -18.63
CA THR A 185 2.53 22.55 -18.54
C THR A 185 1.51 23.44 -19.26
N LEU A 186 1.74 24.76 -19.28
CA LEU A 186 0.83 25.74 -19.87
C LEU A 186 1.01 25.86 -21.40
N VAL A 187 2.24 25.73 -21.88
CA VAL A 187 2.61 25.91 -23.31
C VAL A 187 2.40 24.63 -24.12
N GLU A 188 2.65 23.46 -23.54
CA GLU A 188 2.61 22.17 -24.25
C GLU A 188 1.25 21.84 -24.90
N PRO A 189 0.09 22.03 -24.24
CA PRO A 189 -1.21 21.80 -24.87
C PRO A 189 -1.49 22.78 -26.03
N LYS A 190 -0.96 24.00 -25.98
CA LYS A 190 -1.18 25.03 -27.01
C LYS A 190 -0.46 24.69 -28.32
N LEU A 191 0.70 24.02 -28.26
CA LEU A 191 1.41 23.54 -29.45
C LEU A 191 0.70 22.37 -30.12
N HIS A 192 0.20 21.40 -29.35
CA HIS A 192 -0.51 20.25 -29.93
C HIS A 192 -1.79 20.63 -30.67
N ASN A 193 -2.43 21.74 -30.27
CA ASN A 193 -3.65 22.24 -30.90
C ASN A 193 -3.39 23.22 -32.06
N SER A 194 -2.14 23.64 -32.30
CA SER A 194 -1.78 24.63 -33.32
C SER A 194 -0.96 24.00 -34.45
N ALA A 195 -1.64 23.25 -35.33
CA ALA A 195 -0.99 22.55 -36.44
C ALA A 195 -0.27 23.48 -37.45
N GLU A 196 -0.70 24.75 -37.54
CA GLU A 196 -0.13 25.75 -38.47
C GLU A 196 1.15 26.41 -37.97
N HIS A 197 1.46 26.34 -36.66
CA HIS A 197 2.58 27.09 -36.05
C HIS A 197 3.60 26.18 -35.36
N ASP A 198 3.50 24.87 -35.54
CA ASP A 198 4.33 23.85 -34.90
C ASP A 198 5.63 23.62 -35.68
N THR A 199 6.70 24.35 -35.33
CA THR A 199 8.03 24.18 -35.97
C THR A 199 8.90 23.17 -35.23
N ILE A 200 9.81 22.53 -35.96
CA ILE A 200 10.83 21.62 -35.40
C ILE A 200 11.68 22.33 -34.33
N ALA A 201 11.91 23.63 -34.50
CA ALA A 201 12.63 24.46 -33.55
C ALA A 201 11.90 24.58 -32.21
N LEU A 202 10.59 24.84 -32.22
CA LEU A 202 9.76 24.95 -31.00
C LEU A 202 9.69 23.61 -30.24
N ARG A 203 9.52 22.50 -30.94
CA ARG A 203 9.56 21.15 -30.33
C ARG A 203 10.90 20.86 -29.68
N SER A 204 12.00 21.22 -30.36
CA SER A 204 13.36 21.04 -29.87
C SER A 204 13.65 21.91 -28.65
N ALA A 205 13.18 23.16 -28.66
CA ALA A 205 13.29 24.11 -27.55
C ALA A 205 12.58 23.62 -26.28
N ILE A 206 11.37 23.07 -26.41
CA ILE A 206 10.61 22.53 -25.27
C ILE A 206 11.21 21.22 -24.76
N ALA A 207 11.64 20.34 -25.66
CA ALA A 207 12.37 19.13 -25.28
C ALA A 207 13.66 19.47 -24.52
N ALA A 208 14.38 20.49 -24.96
CA ALA A 208 15.58 21.00 -24.29
C ALA A 208 15.25 21.54 -22.89
N ALA A 209 14.23 22.38 -22.75
CA ALA A 209 13.80 22.92 -21.46
C ALA A 209 13.32 21.84 -20.48
N LYS A 210 12.62 20.81 -20.97
CA LYS A 210 12.24 19.63 -20.18
C LYS A 210 13.47 18.83 -19.72
N ALA A 211 14.48 18.70 -20.56
CA ALA A 211 15.72 18.02 -20.16
C ALA A 211 16.42 18.73 -19.00
N VAL A 212 16.32 20.06 -18.93
CA VAL A 212 16.86 20.85 -17.81
C VAL A 212 16.13 20.56 -16.49
N THR A 213 14.79 20.42 -16.50
CA THR A 213 14.01 20.19 -15.26
C THR A 213 14.22 18.79 -14.67
N ILE A 214 14.65 17.80 -15.46
CA ILE A 214 14.94 16.43 -14.97
C ILE A 214 16.08 16.43 -13.93
N HIS A 215 16.99 17.41 -13.98
CA HIS A 215 18.16 17.47 -13.12
C HIS A 215 17.99 18.34 -11.86
N VAL A 216 16.84 19.01 -11.69
CA VAL A 216 16.49 19.77 -10.48
C VAL A 216 15.01 19.49 -10.20
N PRO A 217 14.68 18.50 -9.35
CA PRO A 217 13.28 18.22 -9.06
C PRO A 217 12.65 19.42 -8.34
N ALA A 218 11.51 19.86 -8.86
CA ALA A 218 10.70 20.92 -8.23
C ALA A 218 10.09 20.50 -6.88
N SER A 219 10.13 19.21 -6.52
CA SER A 219 9.53 18.68 -5.29
C SER A 219 10.60 18.30 -4.27
N THR A 220 10.42 18.75 -3.03
CA THR A 220 11.09 18.17 -1.86
C THR A 220 10.78 16.68 -1.76
N ASN A 221 11.72 15.90 -1.20
CA ASN A 221 11.44 14.52 -0.85
C ASN A 221 10.23 14.47 0.09
N LYS A 222 9.12 13.91 -0.39
CA LYS A 222 7.88 13.83 0.39
C LYS A 222 7.84 12.55 1.22
N HIS A 223 8.50 11.51 0.75
CA HIS A 223 8.43 10.18 1.33
C HIS A 223 9.83 9.58 1.48
N PHE A 224 10.36 9.55 2.70
CA PHE A 224 11.60 8.83 3.01
C PHE A 224 11.27 7.63 3.91
N ALA A 225 10.79 6.55 3.30
CA ALA A 225 10.35 5.34 3.99
C ALA A 225 11.49 4.33 4.13
N VAL A 226 12.61 4.78 4.72
CA VAL A 226 13.73 3.92 5.09
C VAL A 226 13.77 3.82 6.61
N ALA A 227 13.63 2.60 7.14
CA ALA A 227 13.48 2.39 8.58
C ALA A 227 14.78 2.60 9.39
N ARG A 228 15.90 3.03 8.80
CA ARG A 228 17.20 3.14 9.47
C ARG A 228 17.98 4.31 8.87
N SER A 229 18.68 5.06 9.72
CA SER A 229 19.66 6.06 9.27
C SER A 229 21.06 5.46 9.23
N VAL A 230 21.93 6.05 8.40
CA VAL A 230 23.34 5.67 8.38
C VAL A 230 23.99 6.04 9.71
N LYS A 231 24.88 5.17 10.20
CA LYS A 231 25.64 5.40 11.43
C LYS A 231 26.52 6.65 11.29
N SER A 232 26.62 7.45 12.36
CA SER A 232 27.45 8.68 12.39
C SER A 232 28.93 8.44 12.08
N PHE A 233 29.42 7.21 12.30
CA PHE A 233 30.78 6.80 12.03
C PHE A 233 30.95 6.01 10.72
N TYR A 234 29.99 6.11 9.78
CA TYR A 234 30.18 5.59 8.42
C TYR A 234 31.50 6.09 7.83
N THR A 235 32.26 5.19 7.23
CA THR A 235 33.65 5.44 6.85
C THR A 235 33.95 4.77 5.50
N GLY A 236 34.52 5.54 4.57
CA GLY A 236 35.04 5.05 3.29
C GLY A 236 33.97 4.76 2.23
N ARG A 237 34.33 3.92 1.25
CA ARG A 237 33.48 3.48 0.12
C ARG A 237 33.15 4.54 -0.94
N GLU A 238 33.91 5.62 -1.02
CA GLU A 238 33.69 6.72 -1.97
C GLU A 238 33.70 6.25 -3.44
N LYS A 239 34.61 5.32 -3.78
CA LYS A 239 34.69 4.76 -5.14
C LYS A 239 33.43 3.98 -5.51
N GLN A 240 32.87 3.23 -4.56
CA GLN A 240 31.67 2.44 -4.75
C GLN A 240 30.43 3.35 -4.85
N MET A 241 30.38 4.40 -4.03
CA MET A 241 29.33 5.41 -4.08
C MET A 241 29.31 6.15 -5.42
N ALA A 242 30.48 6.57 -5.91
CA ALA A 242 30.61 7.21 -7.22
C ALA A 242 30.06 6.32 -8.35
N LYS A 243 30.37 5.02 -8.34
CA LYS A 243 29.84 4.06 -9.32
C LYS A 243 28.30 3.97 -9.29
N LEU A 244 27.70 3.97 -8.11
CA LEU A 244 26.24 3.94 -7.95
C LEU A 244 25.60 5.21 -8.51
N LYS A 245 26.16 6.38 -8.18
CA LYS A 245 25.70 7.68 -8.70
C LYS A 245 25.74 7.71 -10.23
N THR A 246 26.89 7.37 -10.82
CA THR A 246 27.04 7.33 -12.29
C THR A 246 26.04 6.37 -12.95
N ALA A 247 25.74 5.22 -12.35
CA ALA A 247 24.81 4.26 -12.92
C ALA A 247 23.36 4.77 -12.96
N PHE A 248 22.90 5.48 -11.93
CA PHE A 248 21.53 6.01 -11.89
C PHE A 248 21.37 7.37 -12.58
N GLU A 249 22.46 8.13 -12.74
CA GLU A 249 22.48 9.39 -13.49
C GLU A 249 22.51 9.19 -15.02
N ASP A 250 22.73 7.96 -15.51
CA ASP A 250 22.73 7.64 -16.94
C ASP A 250 21.37 7.98 -17.60
N THR A 251 21.36 8.98 -18.47
CA THR A 251 20.17 9.46 -19.19
C THR A 251 19.92 8.71 -20.50
N THR A 252 20.85 7.84 -20.93
CA THR A 252 20.73 7.10 -22.20
C THR A 252 19.77 5.91 -22.09
N TYR A 253 19.57 5.38 -20.89
CA TYR A 253 18.68 4.25 -20.64
C TYR A 253 17.23 4.69 -20.48
N ILE A 254 16.35 4.24 -21.38
CA ILE A 254 14.92 4.51 -21.36
C ILE A 254 14.20 3.32 -20.73
N GLY A 255 13.74 3.47 -19.49
CA GLY A 255 12.98 2.46 -18.76
C GLY A 255 13.27 2.48 -17.26
N GLN A 256 12.71 1.48 -16.55
CA GLN A 256 12.93 1.34 -15.11
C GLN A 256 14.38 0.93 -14.82
N LYS A 257 15.10 1.77 -14.07
CA LYS A 257 16.53 1.58 -13.79
C LYS A 257 16.70 0.60 -12.65
N ARG A 258 17.57 -0.40 -12.80
CA ARG A 258 17.81 -1.48 -11.82
C ARG A 258 19.30 -1.70 -11.65
N PHE A 259 19.75 -1.70 -10.40
CA PHE A 259 21.15 -1.94 -10.06
C PHE A 259 21.27 -2.91 -8.87
N VAL A 260 22.24 -3.81 -8.91
CA VAL A 260 22.39 -4.90 -7.93
C VAL A 260 23.68 -4.74 -7.13
N ILE A 261 23.58 -4.70 -5.81
CA ILE A 261 24.74 -4.76 -4.90
C ILE A 261 24.77 -6.18 -4.30
N TYR A 262 25.83 -6.94 -4.57
CA TYR A 262 26.00 -8.26 -3.96
C TYR A 262 27.35 -8.42 -3.26
N GLY A 263 27.46 -9.38 -2.35
CA GLY A 263 28.68 -9.61 -1.59
C GLY A 263 28.43 -10.33 -0.26
N LEU A 264 29.49 -10.55 0.51
CA LEU A 264 29.47 -11.33 1.75
C LEU A 264 28.54 -10.74 2.84
N GLY A 265 28.10 -11.59 3.77
CA GLY A 265 27.36 -11.13 4.95
C GLY A 265 28.21 -10.18 5.80
N GLY A 266 27.64 -9.04 6.22
CA GLY A 266 28.36 -8.06 7.04
C GLY A 266 29.33 -7.13 6.29
N SER A 267 29.38 -7.17 4.94
CA SER A 267 30.24 -6.30 4.13
C SER A 267 29.75 -4.85 4.00
N GLY A 268 28.52 -4.55 4.43
CA GLY A 268 27.93 -3.21 4.42
C GLY A 268 27.00 -2.88 3.25
N LYS A 269 26.42 -3.87 2.56
CA LYS A 269 25.55 -3.66 1.38
C LYS A 269 24.35 -2.76 1.66
N THR A 270 23.60 -3.08 2.71
CA THR A 270 22.42 -2.32 3.14
C THR A 270 22.82 -0.91 3.57
N GLU A 271 23.94 -0.75 4.30
CA GLU A 271 24.46 0.57 4.70
C GLU A 271 24.85 1.42 3.47
N LEU A 272 25.48 0.83 2.46
CA LEU A 272 25.81 1.53 1.21
C LEU A 272 24.55 1.96 0.45
N ALA A 273 23.53 1.11 0.40
CA ALA A 273 22.26 1.41 -0.26
C ALA A 273 21.49 2.53 0.45
N ILE A 274 21.45 2.51 1.78
CA ILE A 274 20.81 3.56 2.59
C ILE A 274 21.61 4.87 2.47
N LYS A 275 22.94 4.82 2.51
CA LYS A 275 23.79 6.00 2.33
C LYS A 275 23.58 6.65 0.97
N TYR A 276 23.44 5.85 -0.08
CA TYR A 276 23.07 6.35 -1.41
C TYR A 276 21.70 7.04 -1.37
N ALA A 277 20.72 6.45 -0.68
CA ALA A 277 19.38 7.04 -0.57
C ALA A 277 19.37 8.37 0.19
N GLU A 278 20.14 8.50 1.29
CA GLU A 278 20.30 9.75 2.04
C GLU A 278 20.97 10.84 1.20
N GLU A 279 22.06 10.54 0.50
CA GLU A 279 22.76 11.52 -0.36
C GLU A 279 21.98 11.91 -1.61
N TYR A 280 21.05 11.04 -2.05
CA TYR A 280 20.25 11.24 -3.25
C TYR A 280 18.80 11.66 -2.92
N GLN A 281 18.50 11.94 -1.64
CA GLN A 281 17.16 12.25 -1.14
C GLN A 281 16.59 13.51 -1.80
N ASP A 282 17.40 14.55 -1.99
CA ASP A 282 16.96 15.84 -2.57
C ASP A 282 16.63 15.75 -4.07
N ARG A 283 17.04 14.66 -4.73
CA ARG A 283 16.83 14.43 -6.17
C ARG A 283 15.67 13.50 -6.46
N ILE A 284 15.01 12.97 -5.42
CA ILE A 284 13.99 11.93 -5.53
C ILE A 284 12.76 12.32 -4.70
N TRP A 285 11.58 12.15 -5.28
CA TRP A 285 10.31 12.43 -4.61
C TRP A 285 10.02 11.45 -3.47
N GLY A 286 10.32 10.17 -3.66
CA GLY A 286 10.08 9.13 -2.68
C GLY A 286 11.13 8.01 -2.68
N VAL A 287 11.62 7.64 -1.50
CA VAL A 287 12.42 6.45 -1.25
C VAL A 287 11.58 5.45 -0.47
N PHE A 288 11.48 4.23 -1.00
CA PHE A 288 10.69 3.14 -0.42
C PHE A 288 11.57 1.92 -0.19
N PHE A 289 11.30 1.17 0.89
CA PHE A 289 12.09 0.01 1.30
C PHE A 289 11.23 -1.24 1.35
N VAL A 290 11.72 -2.35 0.78
CA VAL A 290 11.07 -3.66 0.75
C VAL A 290 12.00 -4.71 1.32
N ASP A 291 11.50 -5.46 2.31
CA ASP A 291 12.21 -6.62 2.84
C ASP A 291 11.99 -7.84 1.93
N GLY A 292 13.00 -8.17 1.12
CA GLY A 292 12.99 -9.28 0.19
C GLY A 292 13.41 -10.63 0.78
N SER A 293 13.54 -10.75 2.12
CA SER A 293 13.97 -12.00 2.77
C SER A 293 12.97 -13.15 2.63
N SER A 294 11.70 -12.85 2.35
CA SER A 294 10.70 -13.84 1.95
C SER A 294 9.57 -13.17 1.18
N ARG A 295 8.81 -13.97 0.41
CA ARG A 295 7.63 -13.47 -0.32
C ARG A 295 6.62 -12.76 0.57
N LYS A 296 6.39 -13.31 1.76
CA LYS A 296 5.43 -12.78 2.73
C LYS A 296 5.91 -11.47 3.37
N ASN A 297 7.20 -11.35 3.66
CA ASN A 297 7.79 -10.10 4.16
C ASN A 297 7.71 -8.99 3.13
N ALA A 298 8.00 -9.31 1.86
CA ALA A 298 7.86 -8.36 0.77
C ALA A 298 6.42 -7.86 0.62
N SER A 299 5.43 -8.77 0.67
CA SER A 299 4.01 -8.40 0.65
C SER A 299 3.64 -7.48 1.83
N GLY A 300 4.21 -7.70 3.01
CA GLY A 300 4.05 -6.82 4.17
C GLY A 300 4.65 -5.43 3.95
N SER A 301 5.90 -5.34 3.47
CA SER A 301 6.53 -4.05 3.15
C SER A 301 5.78 -3.30 2.05
N TYR A 302 5.26 -3.99 1.04
CA TYR A 302 4.41 -3.34 0.05
C TYR A 302 3.10 -2.84 0.63
N SER A 303 2.45 -3.58 1.54
CA SER A 303 1.27 -3.10 2.26
C SER A 303 1.56 -1.79 3.03
N GLU A 304 2.76 -1.63 3.60
CA GLU A 304 3.19 -0.37 4.22
C GLU A 304 3.35 0.76 3.19
N ILE A 305 3.99 0.48 2.04
CA ILE A 305 4.11 1.43 0.92
C ILE A 305 2.74 1.85 0.40
N ALA A 306 1.79 0.92 0.27
CA ALA A 306 0.41 1.21 -0.10
C ALA A 306 -0.27 2.17 0.90
N THR A 307 -0.01 1.99 2.19
CA THR A 307 -0.53 2.88 3.24
C THR A 307 0.03 4.30 3.07
N ILE A 308 1.31 4.45 2.73
CA ILE A 308 1.92 5.75 2.41
C ILE A 308 1.25 6.37 1.18
N GLY A 309 0.91 5.55 0.19
CA GLY A 309 0.20 5.96 -1.01
C GLY A 309 -1.29 6.26 -0.85
N GLY A 310 -1.88 5.94 0.31
CA GLY A 310 -3.32 6.06 0.55
C GLY A 310 -4.17 5.07 -0.26
N VAL A 311 -3.59 3.96 -0.71
CA VAL A 311 -4.23 2.88 -1.48
C VAL A 311 -4.48 1.65 -0.61
N GLU A 312 -5.10 0.58 -1.14
CA GLU A 312 -5.37 -0.61 -0.33
C GLU A 312 -4.05 -1.21 0.19
N PRO A 313 -3.93 -1.54 1.50
CA PRO A 313 -2.71 -2.04 2.09
C PRO A 313 -2.49 -3.52 1.75
N ASN A 314 -2.23 -3.76 0.48
CA ASN A 314 -1.85 -5.04 -0.09
C ASN A 314 -0.74 -4.81 -1.14
N GLU A 315 -0.07 -5.87 -1.54
CA GLU A 315 1.07 -5.76 -2.45
C GLU A 315 0.70 -5.24 -3.84
N LYS A 316 -0.42 -5.68 -4.39
CA LYS A 316 -0.83 -5.37 -5.77
C LYS A 316 -1.12 -3.87 -5.90
N ALA A 317 -1.87 -3.32 -4.95
CA ALA A 317 -2.20 -1.90 -4.88
C ALA A 317 -0.93 -1.03 -4.74
N ALA A 318 0.04 -1.43 -3.91
CA ALA A 318 1.29 -0.70 -3.75
C ALA A 318 2.09 -0.62 -5.06
N LYS A 319 2.22 -1.75 -5.76
CA LYS A 319 2.93 -1.80 -7.05
C LYS A 319 2.22 -0.99 -8.13
N MET A 320 0.89 -1.07 -8.16
CA MET A 320 0.07 -0.26 -9.06
C MET A 320 0.27 1.24 -8.78
N TRP A 321 0.25 1.62 -7.51
CA TRP A 321 0.47 3.00 -7.10
C TRP A 321 1.85 3.50 -7.56
N LEU A 322 2.93 2.77 -7.30
CA LEU A 322 4.28 3.10 -7.78
C LEU A 322 4.35 3.22 -9.30
N ARG A 323 3.66 2.33 -10.03
CA ARG A 323 3.60 2.34 -11.51
C ARG A 323 2.98 3.62 -12.06
N THR A 324 1.96 4.16 -11.39
CA THR A 324 1.24 5.37 -11.83
C THR A 324 1.93 6.69 -11.45
N ARG A 325 3.08 6.65 -10.77
CA ARG A 325 3.79 7.88 -10.37
C ARG A 325 4.69 8.37 -11.49
N ASP A 326 4.51 9.63 -11.88
CA ASP A 326 5.37 10.31 -12.85
C ASP A 326 6.62 10.95 -12.20
N LEU A 327 6.63 11.04 -10.87
CA LEU A 327 7.72 11.60 -10.08
C LEU A 327 8.86 10.58 -9.87
N PRO A 328 10.13 11.02 -9.77
CA PRO A 328 11.25 10.12 -9.57
C PRO A 328 11.17 9.45 -8.20
N TRP A 329 11.18 8.13 -8.15
CA TRP A 329 11.22 7.35 -6.90
C TRP A 329 12.32 6.29 -6.92
N LEU A 330 12.83 5.95 -5.73
CA LEU A 330 13.79 4.87 -5.50
C LEU A 330 13.15 3.78 -4.65
N LEU A 331 13.23 2.54 -5.11
CA LEU A 331 12.81 1.36 -4.37
C LEU A 331 14.05 0.53 -4.00
N ILE A 332 14.27 0.32 -2.70
CA ILE A 332 15.35 -0.54 -2.20
C ILE A 332 14.75 -1.88 -1.82
N ILE A 333 15.15 -2.95 -2.50
CA ILE A 333 14.77 -4.33 -2.17
C ILE A 333 15.96 -4.99 -1.47
N ASP A 334 15.86 -5.17 -0.16
CA ASP A 334 16.97 -5.61 0.69
C ASP A 334 16.87 -7.09 1.08
N ASN A 335 18.01 -7.75 1.26
CA ASN A 335 18.13 -9.15 1.72
C ASN A 335 17.45 -10.19 0.83
N VAL A 336 17.52 -10.04 -0.50
CA VAL A 336 17.06 -11.07 -1.43
C VAL A 336 18.10 -12.19 -1.51
N ASP A 337 18.21 -12.98 -0.45
CA ASP A 337 19.23 -14.02 -0.30
C ASP A 337 18.71 -15.43 -0.61
N ASP A 338 17.38 -15.62 -0.61
CA ASP A 338 16.73 -16.92 -0.76
C ASP A 338 16.45 -17.24 -2.23
N ASP A 339 16.91 -18.40 -2.69
CA ASP A 339 16.73 -18.88 -4.05
C ASP A 339 15.25 -19.25 -4.35
N GLU A 340 14.43 -19.48 -3.31
CA GLU A 340 13.00 -19.73 -3.47
C GLU A 340 12.21 -18.45 -3.81
N VAL A 341 12.78 -17.27 -3.55
CA VAL A 341 12.13 -15.99 -3.84
C VAL A 341 12.44 -15.58 -5.27
N ASN A 342 11.45 -15.72 -6.15
CA ASN A 342 11.56 -15.18 -7.50
C ASN A 342 11.57 -13.64 -7.48
N LEU A 343 12.68 -13.06 -7.94
CA LEU A 343 12.88 -11.61 -7.98
C LEU A 343 11.92 -10.90 -8.93
N ASP A 344 11.54 -11.53 -10.04
CA ASP A 344 10.57 -10.95 -10.98
C ASP A 344 9.22 -10.68 -10.31
N ASP A 345 8.81 -11.57 -9.40
CA ASP A 345 7.57 -11.41 -8.65
C ASP A 345 7.64 -10.25 -7.67
N LEU A 346 8.83 -9.80 -7.24
CA LEU A 346 8.99 -8.68 -6.33
C LEU A 346 8.92 -7.35 -7.07
N LEU A 347 9.39 -7.26 -8.31
CA LEU A 347 9.50 -5.99 -9.02
C LEU A 347 8.11 -5.37 -9.35
N PRO A 348 7.93 -4.05 -9.21
CA PRO A 348 6.75 -3.37 -9.73
C PRO A 348 6.82 -3.32 -11.26
N SER A 349 5.73 -3.67 -11.93
CA SER A 349 5.64 -3.56 -13.39
C SER A 349 5.60 -2.09 -13.82
N GLY A 350 6.37 -1.71 -14.84
CA GLY A 350 6.38 -0.35 -15.38
C GLY A 350 7.71 0.06 -16.04
N SER A 351 7.73 1.26 -16.59
CA SER A 351 8.91 1.87 -17.24
C SER A 351 9.55 3.00 -16.42
N LYS A 352 9.02 3.30 -15.24
CA LYS A 352 9.44 4.42 -14.39
C LYS A 352 10.02 3.92 -13.06
N GLY A 353 10.81 4.78 -12.43
CA GLY A 353 11.45 4.55 -11.14
C GLY A 353 12.83 3.89 -11.22
N SER A 354 13.54 3.97 -10.10
CA SER A 354 14.85 3.36 -9.87
C SER A 354 14.74 2.29 -8.80
N ILE A 355 15.43 1.16 -8.99
CA ILE A 355 15.41 0.03 -8.07
C ILE A 355 16.84 -0.37 -7.72
N LEU A 356 17.12 -0.45 -6.42
CA LEU A 356 18.39 -0.92 -5.89
C LEU A 356 18.15 -2.23 -5.13
N ILE A 357 18.87 -3.28 -5.51
CA ILE A 357 18.69 -4.62 -4.94
C ILE A 357 19.94 -4.99 -4.15
N THR A 358 19.79 -5.47 -2.91
CA THR A 358 20.89 -6.07 -2.14
C THR A 358 20.71 -7.58 -2.02
N SER A 359 21.79 -8.34 -2.21
CA SER A 359 21.75 -9.80 -2.13
C SER A 359 23.11 -10.42 -1.77
N ARG A 360 23.12 -11.64 -1.23
CA ARG A 360 24.31 -12.50 -1.15
C ARG A 360 24.46 -13.42 -2.36
N ASN A 361 23.41 -13.62 -3.16
CA ASN A 361 23.45 -14.50 -4.32
C ASN A 361 24.06 -13.78 -5.54
N PRO A 362 25.23 -14.22 -6.05
CA PRO A 362 25.86 -13.62 -7.23
C PRO A 362 25.05 -13.83 -8.52
N ALA A 363 24.12 -14.78 -8.57
CA ALA A 363 23.24 -15.00 -9.72
C ALA A 363 22.33 -13.80 -10.00
N HIS A 364 22.00 -13.01 -8.97
CA HIS A 364 21.12 -11.85 -9.11
C HIS A 364 21.72 -10.70 -9.92
N LYS A 365 23.02 -10.76 -10.28
CA LYS A 365 23.65 -9.78 -11.17
C LYS A 365 22.95 -9.60 -12.53
N SER A 366 22.20 -10.62 -12.99
CA SER A 366 21.46 -10.58 -14.25
C SER A 366 20.31 -9.55 -14.25
N TYR A 367 19.74 -9.24 -13.07
CA TYR A 367 18.58 -8.35 -12.92
C TYR A 367 18.93 -6.86 -13.09
N GLY A 368 20.20 -6.49 -12.92
CA GLY A 368 20.66 -5.13 -13.17
C GLY A 368 20.63 -4.79 -14.66
N ASN A 369 20.30 -3.55 -15.01
CA ASN A 369 20.17 -3.09 -16.40
C ASN A 369 20.80 -1.71 -16.69
N VAL A 370 21.29 -0.99 -15.68
CA VAL A 370 21.97 0.31 -15.84
C VAL A 370 23.43 0.27 -15.43
N GLY A 371 24.27 1.09 -16.07
CA GLY A 371 25.72 1.14 -15.82
C GLY A 371 26.39 -0.24 -15.95
N GLN A 372 27.23 -0.59 -14.98
CA GLN A 372 27.86 -1.93 -14.92
C GLN A 372 26.89 -3.05 -14.49
N ARG A 373 25.59 -2.75 -14.32
CA ARG A 373 24.51 -3.64 -13.86
C ARG A 373 24.61 -4.07 -12.39
N PHE A 374 25.82 -4.23 -11.87
CA PHE A 374 26.06 -4.68 -10.51
C PHE A 374 27.31 -4.08 -9.85
N LEU A 375 27.40 -4.22 -8.53
CA LEU A 375 28.56 -3.93 -7.70
C LEU A 375 28.81 -5.09 -6.73
N GLU A 376 30.00 -5.68 -6.80
CA GLU A 376 30.49 -6.63 -5.79
C GLU A 376 31.10 -5.86 -4.60
N LEU A 377 30.49 -5.98 -3.42
CA LEU A 377 30.97 -5.33 -2.20
C LEU A 377 31.83 -6.29 -1.36
N ARG A 378 33.15 -6.10 -1.50
CA ARG A 378 34.22 -6.83 -0.79
C ARG A 378 34.47 -6.27 0.62
N PRO A 379 35.33 -6.90 1.46
CA PRO A 379 35.77 -6.33 2.73
C PRO A 379 36.32 -4.90 2.61
N MET A 380 36.44 -4.18 3.73
CA MET A 380 36.96 -2.79 3.73
C MET A 380 38.45 -2.74 3.43
N GLU A 381 38.90 -1.64 2.85
CA GLU A 381 40.34 -1.37 2.73
C GLU A 381 40.97 -1.15 4.11
N LYS A 382 42.28 -1.37 4.24
CA LYS A 382 42.97 -1.39 5.54
C LYS A 382 42.81 -0.06 6.29
N GLU A 383 43.01 1.05 5.60
CA GLU A 383 42.94 2.39 6.16
C GLU A 383 41.51 2.73 6.61
N GLU A 384 40.51 2.40 5.78
CA GLU A 384 39.09 2.59 6.10
C GLU A 384 38.67 1.77 7.33
N ALA A 385 39.17 0.53 7.45
CA ALA A 385 38.89 -0.36 8.56
C ALA A 385 39.49 0.13 9.89
N HIS A 386 40.74 0.62 9.86
CA HIS A 386 41.38 1.22 11.04
C HIS A 386 40.62 2.45 11.53
N GLU A 387 40.19 3.32 10.61
CA GLU A 387 39.41 4.49 10.98
C GLU A 387 38.03 4.11 11.54
N LEU A 388 37.37 3.11 10.96
CA LEU A 388 36.06 2.65 11.42
C LEU A 388 36.09 2.12 12.86
N ILE A 389 37.05 1.24 13.20
CA ILE A 389 37.10 0.63 14.54
C ILE A 389 37.39 1.69 15.62
N LEU A 390 38.27 2.64 15.34
CA LEU A 390 38.62 3.73 16.26
C LEU A 390 37.46 4.71 16.46
N LYS A 391 36.76 5.09 15.39
CA LYS A 391 35.54 5.90 15.49
C LYS A 391 34.42 5.18 16.25
N ALA A 392 34.19 3.90 15.97
CA ALA A 392 33.14 3.12 16.62
C ALA A 392 33.41 2.88 18.12
N ALA A 393 34.68 2.86 18.51
CA ALA A 393 35.15 2.76 19.89
C ALA A 393 35.17 4.12 20.62
N GLU A 394 34.80 5.21 19.93
CA GLU A 394 34.76 6.57 20.48
C GLU A 394 36.11 7.03 21.07
N GLU A 395 37.21 6.54 20.50
CA GLU A 395 38.57 6.89 20.94
C GLU A 395 38.89 8.37 20.65
N PRO A 396 39.33 9.14 21.66
CA PRO A 396 39.61 10.56 21.50
C PRO A 396 40.79 10.79 20.55
N ARG A 397 40.68 11.83 19.71
CA ARG A 397 41.76 12.25 18.81
C ARG A 397 42.73 13.18 19.56
N PRO A 398 44.05 13.06 19.32
CA PRO A 398 44.73 12.14 18.39
C PRO A 398 44.89 10.72 18.97
N TRP A 399 44.72 9.69 18.14
CA TRP A 399 44.81 8.30 18.57
C TRP A 399 46.24 7.90 18.95
N ALA A 400 46.40 7.30 20.13
CA ALA A 400 47.68 6.79 20.63
C ALA A 400 48.26 5.70 19.72
N VAL A 401 49.60 5.63 19.64
CA VAL A 401 50.32 4.66 18.78
C VAL A 401 49.99 3.22 19.18
N SER A 402 50.01 2.92 20.49
CA SER A 402 49.67 1.60 21.02
C SER A 402 48.25 1.15 20.68
N VAL A 403 47.29 2.08 20.66
CA VAL A 403 45.89 1.81 20.28
C VAL A 403 45.78 1.55 18.77
N LYS A 404 46.52 2.29 17.93
CA LYS A 404 46.59 2.04 16.48
C LYS A 404 47.20 0.67 16.16
N ASP A 405 48.22 0.25 16.89
CA ASP A 405 48.85 -1.06 16.71
C ASP A 405 47.88 -2.20 17.08
N CYS A 406 47.15 -2.05 18.19
CA CYS A 406 46.09 -2.98 18.59
C CYS A 406 44.95 -2.99 17.55
N ALA A 407 44.51 -1.82 17.08
CA ALA A 407 43.47 -1.73 16.05
C ALA A 407 43.88 -2.44 14.76
N THR A 408 45.16 -2.35 14.38
CA THR A 408 45.71 -3.02 13.19
C THR A 408 45.63 -4.54 13.32
N THR A 409 46.07 -5.10 14.45
CA THR A 409 46.03 -6.54 14.70
C THR A 409 44.60 -7.08 14.80
N ILE A 410 43.70 -6.33 15.45
CA ILE A 410 42.27 -6.67 15.52
C ILE A 410 41.62 -6.66 14.12
N CYS A 411 41.91 -5.63 13.29
CA CYS A 411 41.35 -5.56 11.94
C CYS A 411 41.77 -6.74 11.07
N GLN A 412 43.04 -7.17 11.16
CA GLN A 412 43.55 -8.36 10.48
C GLN A 412 42.84 -9.64 10.95
N ALA A 413 42.66 -9.81 12.26
CA ALA A 413 41.99 -11.00 12.83
C ALA A 413 40.50 -11.09 12.48
N LEU A 414 39.84 -9.96 12.21
CA LEU A 414 38.43 -9.86 11.86
C LEU A 414 38.17 -9.78 10.33
N GLY A 415 39.21 -9.93 9.51
CA GLY A 415 39.08 -9.98 8.05
C GLY A 415 38.54 -8.68 7.43
N PHE A 416 38.73 -7.54 8.09
CA PHE A 416 38.28 -6.22 7.63
C PHE A 416 36.76 -6.13 7.34
N LEU A 417 35.95 -6.95 8.01
CA LEU A 417 34.49 -6.93 7.88
C LEU A 417 33.90 -5.81 8.77
N PRO A 418 33.24 -4.78 8.21
CA PRO A 418 32.78 -3.60 8.96
C PRO A 418 31.95 -3.97 10.19
N LEU A 419 31.05 -4.94 10.04
CA LEU A 419 30.18 -5.38 11.11
C LEU A 419 30.94 -6.01 12.29
N ALA A 420 31.96 -6.82 12.02
CA ALA A 420 32.78 -7.43 13.07
C ALA A 420 33.59 -6.38 13.83
N LEU A 421 34.15 -5.40 13.10
CA LEU A 421 34.91 -4.28 13.66
C LEU A 421 34.06 -3.43 14.59
N VAL A 422 32.83 -3.11 14.21
CA VAL A 422 31.93 -2.31 15.06
C VAL A 422 31.60 -3.03 16.37
N HIS A 423 31.39 -4.34 16.37
CA HIS A 423 31.13 -5.07 17.62
C HIS A 423 32.38 -5.22 18.49
N ALA A 424 33.57 -5.41 17.88
CA ALA A 424 34.83 -5.39 18.60
C ALA A 424 35.03 -4.04 19.31
N ALA A 425 34.84 -2.94 18.58
CA ALA A 425 34.88 -1.60 19.11
C ALA A 425 33.88 -1.38 20.26
N LYS A 426 32.64 -1.86 20.13
CA LYS A 426 31.65 -1.74 21.21
C LYS A 426 31.95 -2.61 22.43
N ALA A 427 32.58 -3.78 22.25
CA ALA A 427 33.06 -4.59 23.37
C ALA A 427 34.18 -3.87 24.15
N ILE A 428 35.03 -3.11 23.44
CA ILE A 428 36.08 -2.28 24.05
C ILE A 428 35.47 -1.06 24.74
N LEU A 429 34.61 -0.30 24.07
CA LEU A 429 33.95 0.90 24.60
C LEU A 429 33.13 0.65 25.88
N THR A 430 32.57 -0.55 26.03
CA THR A 430 31.75 -0.91 27.21
C THR A 430 32.56 -1.59 28.32
N ASP A 431 33.89 -1.42 28.30
CA ASP A 431 34.87 -1.91 29.30
C ASP A 431 34.87 -3.43 29.53
N HIS A 432 34.30 -4.23 28.62
CA HIS A 432 34.37 -5.70 28.72
C HIS A 432 35.74 -6.24 28.32
N CYS A 433 36.43 -5.53 27.44
CA CYS A 433 37.74 -5.89 26.93
C CYS A 433 38.61 -4.64 26.82
N THR A 434 39.89 -4.77 27.16
CA THR A 434 40.87 -3.74 26.83
C THR A 434 41.38 -3.94 25.39
N TRP A 435 41.92 -2.89 24.77
CA TRP A 435 42.56 -2.98 23.45
C TRP A 435 43.56 -4.15 23.35
N PRO A 436 44.51 -4.35 24.29
CA PRO A 436 45.44 -5.47 24.22
C PRO A 436 44.78 -6.83 24.56
N GLY A 437 43.74 -6.81 25.40
CA GLY A 437 43.07 -8.04 25.86
C GLY A 437 42.09 -8.64 24.86
N TYR A 438 41.59 -7.86 23.91
CA TYR A 438 40.52 -8.28 23.00
C TYR A 438 40.83 -9.56 22.23
N LEU A 439 42.02 -9.67 21.62
CA LEU A 439 42.39 -10.83 20.81
C LEU A 439 42.44 -12.12 21.65
N THR A 440 42.89 -12.04 22.89
CA THR A 440 42.89 -13.18 23.83
C THR A 440 41.47 -13.71 24.09
N TYR A 441 40.51 -12.80 24.28
CA TYR A 441 39.10 -13.17 24.43
C TYR A 441 38.54 -13.75 23.13
N TYR A 442 38.80 -13.11 22.00
CA TYR A 442 38.35 -13.53 20.67
C TYR A 442 38.84 -14.94 20.31
N GLU A 443 40.13 -15.22 20.47
CA GLU A 443 40.73 -16.54 20.21
C GLU A 443 40.12 -17.62 21.10
N ARG A 444 39.92 -17.32 22.39
CA ARG A 444 39.27 -18.25 23.33
C ARG A 444 37.86 -18.62 22.86
N GLN A 445 37.08 -17.66 22.37
CA GLN A 445 35.72 -17.93 21.89
C GLN A 445 35.72 -18.69 20.56
N ILE A 446 36.60 -18.34 19.61
CA ILE A 446 36.74 -19.10 18.36
C ILE A 446 37.03 -20.57 18.64
N GLN A 447 37.94 -20.86 19.58
CA GLN A 447 38.26 -22.23 19.95
C GLN A 447 37.06 -22.96 20.56
N ARG A 448 36.27 -22.29 21.42
CA ARG A 448 35.03 -22.86 21.98
C ARG A 448 34.00 -23.17 20.88
N ILE A 449 33.73 -22.22 19.98
CA ILE A 449 32.77 -22.40 18.87
C ILE A 449 33.21 -23.54 17.95
N ARG A 450 34.51 -23.63 17.62
CA ARG A 450 35.08 -24.70 16.81
C ARG A 450 34.90 -26.07 17.47
N ARG A 451 35.21 -26.19 18.78
CA ARG A 451 35.02 -27.42 19.56
C ARG A 451 33.55 -27.86 19.62
N GLY A 452 32.63 -26.92 19.83
CA GLY A 452 31.18 -27.18 19.86
C GLY A 452 30.62 -27.65 18.50
N ARG A 453 31.12 -27.11 17.39
CA ARG A 453 30.72 -27.54 16.03
C ARG A 453 31.30 -28.91 15.63
N LEU A 454 32.52 -29.24 16.07
CA LEU A 454 33.14 -30.54 15.81
C LEU A 454 32.33 -31.71 16.43
N HIS A 455 31.70 -31.51 17.59
CA HIS A 455 30.82 -32.51 18.22
C HIS A 455 29.46 -32.70 17.50
N ARG A 456 28.97 -31.69 16.77
CA ARG A 456 27.75 -31.80 15.93
C ARG A 456 28.03 -32.40 14.54
N ARG A 457 29.25 -32.25 14.03
CA ARG A 457 29.67 -32.74 12.69
C ARG A 457 29.56 -34.26 12.53
N ASP A 458 29.66 -35.02 13.63
CA ASP A 458 29.57 -36.49 13.60
C ASP A 458 28.15 -37.05 13.41
N ARG A 459 27.10 -36.21 13.39
CA ARG A 459 25.70 -36.68 13.29
C ARG A 459 24.95 -36.28 12.01
N SER A 460 25.50 -35.39 11.18
CA SER A 460 24.78 -34.77 10.04
C SER A 460 25.46 -34.97 8.68
N LEU A 461 26.00 -36.16 8.42
CA LEU A 461 26.55 -36.54 7.10
C LEU A 461 25.41 -36.90 6.12
N SER A 462 24.53 -35.96 5.82
CA SER A 462 23.73 -36.01 4.59
C SER A 462 23.12 -34.66 4.28
N ARG A 463 23.33 -34.18 3.04
CA ARG A 463 22.65 -33.06 2.36
C ARG A 463 23.03 -31.62 2.75
N ASN A 464 24.21 -31.17 2.32
CA ASN A 464 24.35 -30.08 1.33
C ASN A 464 25.81 -29.62 1.22
N LYS A 465 26.49 -30.04 0.14
CA LYS A 465 27.88 -29.66 -0.15
C LYS A 465 28.05 -28.17 -0.51
N ASN A 466 26.98 -27.44 -0.84
CA ASN A 466 27.07 -26.03 -1.25
C ASN A 466 27.11 -25.01 -0.10
N ARG A 467 26.91 -25.42 1.17
CA ARG A 467 27.03 -24.52 2.34
C ARG A 467 28.43 -24.45 2.97
N LEU A 468 29.39 -25.22 2.44
CA LEU A 468 30.71 -25.43 3.06
C LEU A 468 31.62 -24.19 3.04
N GLY A 469 31.35 -23.18 2.20
CA GLY A 469 32.14 -21.94 2.11
C GLY A 469 31.67 -20.79 3.02
N GLU A 470 30.38 -20.72 3.38
CA GLU A 470 29.81 -19.63 4.19
C GLU A 470 30.17 -19.70 5.69
N ASP A 471 30.66 -20.85 6.15
CA ASP A 471 30.85 -21.13 7.57
C ASP A 471 32.16 -20.61 8.17
N SER A 472 33.19 -20.30 7.36
CA SER A 472 34.47 -19.77 7.85
C SER A 472 34.36 -18.30 8.29
N ASP A 473 33.84 -17.46 7.39
CA ASP A 473 33.84 -16.00 7.58
C ASP A 473 32.76 -15.56 8.58
N SER A 474 31.68 -16.33 8.70
CA SER A 474 30.65 -16.11 9.71
C SER A 474 31.12 -16.44 11.13
N ILE A 475 32.12 -17.31 11.32
CA ILE A 475 32.66 -17.63 12.65
C ILE A 475 33.30 -16.39 13.30
N SER A 476 34.07 -15.61 12.53
CA SER A 476 34.71 -14.39 13.04
C SER A 476 33.66 -13.40 13.58
N VAL A 477 32.62 -13.14 12.79
CA VAL A 477 31.50 -12.27 13.18
C VAL A 477 30.74 -12.84 14.38
N PHE A 478 30.50 -14.16 14.44
CA PHE A 478 29.81 -14.79 15.56
C PHE A 478 30.59 -14.76 16.87
N SER A 479 31.93 -14.87 16.82
CA SER A 479 32.74 -14.76 18.03
C SER A 479 32.70 -13.38 18.65
N THR A 480 32.55 -12.31 17.87
CA THR A 480 32.43 -10.95 18.43
C THR A 480 31.10 -10.76 19.16
N TYR A 481 30.00 -11.37 18.69
CA TYR A 481 28.72 -11.41 19.41
C TYR A 481 28.78 -12.20 20.70
N GLU A 482 29.47 -13.33 20.67
CA GLU A 482 29.61 -14.23 21.82
C GLU A 482 30.26 -13.51 23.02
N ILE A 483 31.26 -12.65 22.76
CA ILE A 483 31.87 -11.81 23.80
C ILE A 483 30.84 -10.88 24.43
N LEU A 484 30.06 -10.15 23.60
CA LEU A 484 29.05 -9.19 24.06
C LEU A 484 27.89 -9.86 24.79
N TYR A 485 27.51 -11.08 24.40
CA TYR A 485 26.45 -11.84 25.04
C TYR A 485 26.87 -12.45 26.38
N GLN A 486 28.09 -13.00 26.47
CA GLN A 486 28.60 -13.57 27.73
C GLN A 486 28.66 -12.51 28.82
N SER A 487 29.01 -11.26 28.48
CA SER A 487 29.00 -10.17 29.46
C SER A 487 27.61 -9.64 29.80
N LEU A 488 26.54 -10.07 29.11
CA LEU A 488 25.16 -9.90 29.58
C LEU A 488 24.83 -10.99 30.58
N GLN A 489 25.13 -12.24 30.21
CA GLN A 489 24.78 -13.43 31.01
C GLN A 489 25.54 -13.53 32.33
N SER A 490 26.76 -12.98 32.42
CA SER A 490 27.57 -13.02 33.64
C SER A 490 27.11 -12.08 34.74
N SER A 491 26.25 -11.09 34.43
CA SER A 491 25.75 -10.13 35.41
C SER A 491 24.51 -10.66 36.14
N GLN A 492 24.40 -10.36 37.44
CA GLN A 492 23.25 -10.73 38.27
C GLN A 492 22.15 -9.66 38.29
N GLU A 493 22.40 -8.47 37.74
CA GLU A 493 21.41 -7.39 37.77
C GLU A 493 20.22 -7.70 36.86
N GLU A 494 19.04 -7.22 37.27
CA GLU A 494 17.77 -7.50 36.59
C GLU A 494 17.74 -7.01 35.14
N ARG A 495 18.19 -5.77 34.88
CA ARG A 495 18.26 -5.20 33.53
C ARG A 495 19.04 -6.04 32.51
N PHE A 496 20.07 -6.79 32.95
CA PHE A 496 20.85 -7.66 32.06
C PHE A 496 20.13 -8.99 31.80
N ARG A 497 19.45 -9.55 32.81
CA ARG A 497 18.62 -10.75 32.63
C ARG A 497 17.46 -10.47 31.67
N ASP A 498 16.75 -9.35 31.89
CA ASP A 498 15.68 -8.90 30.99
C ASP A 498 16.19 -8.68 29.56
N ALA A 499 17.37 -8.04 29.41
CA ALA A 499 18.00 -7.87 28.09
C ALA A 499 18.30 -9.21 27.39
N VAL A 500 18.76 -10.24 28.11
CA VAL A 500 19.02 -11.58 27.55
C VAL A 500 17.71 -12.24 27.10
N GLU A 501 16.66 -12.19 27.91
CA GLU A 501 15.36 -12.77 27.54
C GLU A 501 14.76 -12.08 26.32
N LEU A 502 14.80 -10.74 26.28
CA LEU A 502 14.33 -9.97 25.13
C LEU A 502 15.14 -10.27 23.87
N LEU A 503 16.46 -10.42 23.99
CA LEU A 503 17.31 -10.79 22.86
C LEU A 503 16.92 -12.16 22.28
N HIS A 504 16.59 -13.13 23.12
CA HIS A 504 16.07 -14.43 22.68
C HIS A 504 14.71 -14.29 21.99
N VAL A 505 13.76 -13.55 22.57
CA VAL A 505 12.45 -13.30 21.95
C VAL A 505 12.63 -12.65 20.57
N PHE A 506 13.42 -11.59 20.48
CA PHE A 506 13.67 -10.85 19.23
C PHE A 506 14.34 -11.71 18.16
N SER A 507 15.17 -12.69 18.54
CA SER A 507 15.77 -13.65 17.59
C SER A 507 14.76 -14.55 16.88
N PHE A 508 13.53 -14.62 17.39
CA PHE A 508 12.39 -15.36 16.83
C PHE A 508 11.30 -14.45 16.25
N LEU A 509 11.39 -13.15 16.48
CA LEU A 509 10.60 -12.15 15.74
C LEU A 509 11.30 -11.81 14.43
N HIS A 510 10.60 -11.21 13.48
CA HIS A 510 11.28 -10.62 12.33
C HIS A 510 12.32 -9.57 12.77
N PHE A 511 13.49 -9.55 12.13
CA PHE A 511 14.66 -8.77 12.56
C PHE A 511 14.53 -7.26 12.31
N GLN A 512 13.49 -6.81 11.59
CA GLN A 512 13.18 -5.40 11.36
C GLN A 512 11.88 -5.02 12.06
N ASN A 513 11.72 -3.73 12.37
CA ASN A 513 10.48 -3.14 12.91
C ASN A 513 10.00 -3.83 14.21
N ILE A 514 10.92 -4.23 15.08
CA ILE A 514 10.60 -4.77 16.40
C ILE A 514 10.13 -3.61 17.28
N ARG A 515 8.81 -3.48 17.44
CA ARG A 515 8.20 -2.38 18.19
C ARG A 515 8.04 -2.73 19.66
N LEU A 516 8.30 -1.75 20.54
CA LEU A 516 8.15 -1.91 21.98
C LEU A 516 6.68 -2.09 22.42
N ASP A 517 5.74 -1.50 21.66
CA ASP A 517 4.31 -1.64 21.87
C ASP A 517 3.84 -3.11 21.83
N ILE A 518 4.52 -4.00 21.09
CA ILE A 518 4.24 -5.44 21.09
C ILE A 518 4.37 -6.01 22.50
N LEU A 519 5.44 -5.65 23.21
CA LEU A 519 5.73 -6.14 24.55
C LEU A 519 4.78 -5.52 25.58
N LEU A 520 4.52 -4.21 25.47
CA LEU A 520 3.57 -3.49 26.32
C LEU A 520 2.13 -3.99 26.13
N ASN A 521 1.72 -4.25 24.89
CA ASN A 521 0.39 -4.80 24.59
C ASN A 521 0.28 -6.24 25.10
N ALA A 522 1.35 -7.04 25.00
CA ALA A 522 1.37 -8.41 25.54
C ALA A 522 1.17 -8.45 27.07
N SER A 523 1.64 -7.44 27.80
CA SER A 523 1.44 -7.34 29.26
C SER A 523 0.08 -6.74 29.65
N THR A 524 -0.42 -5.77 28.88
CA THR A 524 -1.65 -5.01 29.21
C THR A 524 -2.95 -5.64 28.69
N ASN A 525 -2.95 -6.21 27.49
CA ASN A 525 -4.14 -6.78 26.88
C ASN A 525 -4.80 -7.89 27.72
N PRO A 526 -4.08 -8.77 28.45
CA PRO A 526 -4.71 -9.72 29.35
C PRO A 526 -5.64 -9.08 30.40
N PHE A 527 -5.30 -7.89 30.91
CA PHE A 527 -6.16 -7.15 31.84
C PHE A 527 -7.42 -6.62 31.14
N LYS A 528 -7.26 -6.05 29.93
CA LYS A 528 -8.39 -5.57 29.11
C LYS A 528 -9.36 -6.71 28.78
N GLU A 529 -8.83 -7.89 28.42
CA GLU A 529 -9.65 -9.08 28.17
C GLU A 529 -10.36 -9.58 29.43
N ALA A 530 -9.70 -9.53 30.59
CA ALA A 530 -10.32 -9.95 31.85
C ALA A 530 -11.49 -9.02 32.22
N GLN A 531 -11.30 -7.70 32.11
CA GLN A 531 -12.35 -6.71 32.33
C GLN A 531 -13.52 -6.89 31.35
N GLN A 532 -13.22 -7.08 30.06
CA GLN A 532 -14.25 -7.31 29.05
C GLN A 532 -15.02 -8.61 29.31
N ARG A 533 -14.34 -9.71 29.65
CA ARG A 533 -15.01 -10.98 30.01
C ARG A 533 -15.94 -10.84 31.19
N GLU A 534 -15.57 -10.04 32.19
CA GLU A 534 -16.44 -9.77 33.35
C GLU A 534 -17.67 -8.96 32.94
N LYS A 535 -17.49 -7.95 32.07
CA LYS A 535 -18.59 -7.16 31.51
C LYS A 535 -19.54 -8.03 30.68
N ASP A 536 -19.00 -8.80 29.74
CA ASP A 536 -19.74 -9.73 28.89
C ASP A 536 -20.50 -10.76 29.75
N ALA A 537 -19.88 -11.29 30.80
CA ALA A 537 -20.54 -12.24 31.69
C ALA A 537 -21.71 -11.61 32.47
N LYS A 538 -21.59 -10.34 32.89
CA LYS A 538 -22.68 -9.60 33.53
C LYS A 538 -23.83 -9.32 32.56
N GLU A 539 -23.51 -8.90 31.34
CA GLU A 539 -24.49 -8.67 30.27
C GLU A 539 -25.20 -9.97 29.87
N ASP A 540 -24.44 -11.05 29.66
CA ASP A 540 -24.99 -12.38 29.37
C ASP A 540 -25.89 -12.86 30.51
N GLN A 541 -25.52 -12.66 31.78
CA GLN A 541 -26.39 -12.98 32.91
C GLN A 541 -27.67 -12.14 32.93
N ALA A 542 -27.58 -10.85 32.63
CA ALA A 542 -28.75 -9.96 32.55
C ALA A 542 -29.69 -10.36 31.40
N LEU A 543 -29.14 -10.70 30.24
CA LEU A 543 -29.91 -11.21 29.09
C LEU A 543 -30.53 -12.57 29.38
N GLN A 544 -29.79 -13.49 30.02
CA GLN A 544 -30.32 -14.80 30.40
C GLN A 544 -31.52 -14.71 31.35
N ARG A 545 -31.59 -13.70 32.23
CA ARG A 545 -32.76 -13.48 33.11
C ARG A 545 -34.03 -13.09 32.34
N LYS A 546 -33.90 -12.52 31.13
CA LYS A 546 -35.04 -12.14 30.29
C LYS A 546 -35.62 -13.31 29.49
N ILE A 547 -34.89 -14.43 29.40
CA ILE A 547 -35.31 -15.61 28.61
C ILE A 547 -36.20 -16.51 29.49
N THR A 548 -37.49 -16.57 29.16
CA THR A 548 -38.51 -17.30 29.94
C THR A 548 -38.50 -18.82 29.73
N ASN A 549 -38.08 -19.30 28.56
CA ASN A 549 -38.04 -20.73 28.19
C ASN A 549 -36.61 -21.22 27.93
N ARG A 550 -35.84 -21.41 29.01
CA ARG A 550 -34.44 -21.87 28.92
C ARG A 550 -34.38 -23.37 28.62
N LYS A 551 -33.60 -23.76 27.61
CA LYS A 551 -33.19 -25.16 27.43
C LYS A 551 -32.08 -25.52 28.45
N PRO A 552 -32.24 -26.59 29.25
CA PRO A 552 -31.19 -27.05 30.14
C PRO A 552 -29.98 -27.54 29.33
N LYS A 553 -28.77 -27.32 29.84
CA LYS A 553 -27.55 -27.87 29.21
C LYS A 553 -27.64 -29.40 29.21
N SER A 554 -27.25 -30.03 28.10
CA SER A 554 -27.09 -31.48 28.06
C SER A 554 -26.03 -31.93 29.06
N TRP A 555 -26.24 -33.09 29.69
CA TRP A 555 -25.27 -33.71 30.59
C TRP A 555 -23.89 -33.89 29.94
N GLY A 556 -23.84 -34.21 28.65
CA GLY A 556 -22.58 -34.33 27.91
C GLY A 556 -21.84 -33.00 27.78
N THR A 557 -22.55 -31.91 27.48
CA THR A 557 -21.98 -30.56 27.36
C THR A 557 -21.48 -30.06 28.73
N TRP A 558 -22.25 -30.32 29.80
CA TRP A 558 -21.83 -30.00 31.16
C TRP A 558 -20.56 -30.75 31.58
N LEU A 559 -20.45 -32.06 31.30
CA LEU A 559 -19.25 -32.84 31.59
C LEU A 559 -18.02 -32.34 30.82
N ARG A 560 -18.19 -31.94 29.55
CA ARG A 560 -17.11 -31.34 28.74
C ARG A 560 -16.68 -29.98 29.28
N GLU A 561 -17.62 -29.11 29.66
CA GLU A 561 -17.29 -27.82 30.27
C GLU A 561 -16.58 -28.00 31.62
N LEU A 562 -17.03 -28.96 32.45
CA LEU A 562 -16.40 -29.29 33.73
C LEU A 562 -14.98 -29.81 33.53
N SER A 563 -14.77 -30.75 32.60
CA SER A 563 -13.45 -31.30 32.31
C SER A 563 -12.51 -30.23 31.77
N VAL A 564 -13.02 -29.32 30.92
CA VAL A 564 -12.25 -28.19 30.41
C VAL A 564 -11.91 -27.20 31.52
N GLY A 565 -12.86 -26.91 32.42
CA GLY A 565 -12.68 -26.08 33.59
C GLY A 565 -11.62 -26.63 34.55
N LEU A 566 -11.69 -27.92 34.88
CA LEU A 566 -10.69 -28.62 35.70
C LEU A 566 -9.30 -28.58 35.04
N ALA A 567 -9.22 -28.87 33.74
CA ALA A 567 -7.98 -28.76 32.99
C ALA A 567 -7.45 -27.32 32.94
N ARG A 568 -8.32 -26.30 32.97
CA ARG A 568 -7.90 -24.88 33.03
C ARG A 568 -7.27 -24.53 34.38
N CYS A 569 -7.71 -25.15 35.47
CA CYS A 569 -7.08 -25.00 36.79
C CYS A 569 -5.71 -25.68 36.87
N MET A 570 -5.43 -26.63 35.98
CA MET A 570 -4.16 -27.36 35.88
C MET A 570 -3.23 -26.83 34.78
N ASP A 571 -3.66 -25.83 34.00
CA ASP A 571 -2.86 -25.26 32.92
C ASP A 571 -1.67 -24.47 33.48
N THR A 572 -0.48 -24.73 32.95
CA THR A 572 0.71 -23.92 33.23
C THR A 572 0.51 -22.50 32.67
N PRO A 573 0.94 -21.46 33.39
CA PRO A 573 0.84 -20.08 32.89
C PRO A 573 1.54 -19.95 31.53
N PRO A 574 1.02 -19.10 30.63
CA PRO A 574 1.57 -18.95 29.29
C PRO A 574 3.06 -18.57 29.36
N PRO A 575 3.91 -19.17 28.50
CA PRO A 575 5.33 -18.87 28.50
C PRO A 575 5.54 -17.43 28.01
N LEU A 576 5.97 -16.56 28.93
CA LEU A 576 6.31 -15.16 28.68
C LEU A 576 7.69 -14.83 29.29
N PRO A 577 8.36 -13.78 28.80
CA PRO A 577 9.52 -13.21 29.48
C PRO A 577 9.17 -12.79 30.91
N ALA A 578 10.12 -12.88 31.84
CA ALA A 578 9.95 -12.49 33.24
C ALA A 578 9.43 -11.06 33.38
N VAL A 579 10.00 -10.13 32.60
CA VAL A 579 9.57 -8.71 32.56
C VAL A 579 8.10 -8.52 32.18
N LEU A 580 7.44 -9.48 31.52
CA LEU A 580 6.03 -9.37 31.13
C LEU A 580 5.08 -10.12 32.06
N LYS A 581 5.59 -10.79 33.10
CA LYS A 581 4.78 -11.56 34.05
C LYS A 581 4.48 -10.73 35.30
N ASN A 582 3.20 -10.56 35.61
CA ASN A 582 2.76 -10.00 36.88
C ASN A 582 2.80 -11.07 37.99
N SER A 583 4.02 -11.49 38.37
CA SER A 583 4.22 -12.56 39.35
C SER A 583 3.79 -12.14 40.77
N ASP A 584 3.83 -10.84 41.06
CA ASP A 584 3.57 -10.27 42.39
C ASP A 584 2.11 -9.80 42.58
N GLY A 585 1.24 -10.01 41.59
CA GLY A 585 -0.19 -9.65 41.68
C GLY A 585 -0.44 -8.15 41.77
N LEU A 586 0.44 -7.33 41.19
CA LEU A 586 0.35 -5.88 41.20
C LEU A 586 -0.92 -5.37 40.50
N LYS A 587 -1.41 -4.21 40.95
CA LYS A 587 -2.48 -3.49 40.26
C LYS A 587 -2.01 -3.05 38.87
N GLN A 588 -2.92 -3.04 37.90
CA GLN A 588 -2.63 -2.77 36.48
C GLN A 588 -1.74 -1.55 36.26
N SER A 589 -2.07 -0.38 36.83
CA SER A 589 -1.30 0.86 36.62
C SER A 589 0.12 0.82 37.18
N VAL A 590 0.34 0.09 38.28
CA VAL A 590 1.67 -0.07 38.88
C VAL A 590 2.51 -1.02 38.03
N PHE A 591 1.91 -2.13 37.61
CA PHE A 591 2.55 -3.11 36.74
C PHE A 591 2.94 -2.51 35.38
N GLU A 592 2.05 -1.72 34.77
CA GLU A 592 2.33 -1.02 33.50
C GLU A 592 3.56 -0.12 33.57
N ASN A 593 3.69 0.67 34.65
CA ASN A 593 4.84 1.53 34.86
C ASN A 593 6.13 0.74 35.09
N GLU A 594 6.08 -0.33 35.88
CA GLU A 594 7.24 -1.17 36.14
C GLU A 594 7.75 -1.85 34.85
N VAL A 595 6.84 -2.44 34.08
CA VAL A 595 7.17 -3.06 32.78
C VAL A 595 7.82 -2.03 31.87
N HIS A 596 7.28 -0.81 31.79
CA HIS A 596 7.83 0.24 30.93
C HIS A 596 9.27 0.62 31.34
N ILE A 597 9.55 0.77 32.64
CA ILE A 597 10.87 1.11 33.15
C ILE A 597 11.87 0.00 32.82
N ARG A 598 11.53 -1.25 33.16
CA ARG A 598 12.40 -2.41 32.94
C ARG A 598 12.70 -2.65 31.47
N LEU A 599 11.69 -2.53 30.62
CA LEU A 599 11.87 -2.63 29.17
C LEU A 599 12.82 -1.53 28.66
N SER A 600 12.65 -0.28 29.09
CA SER A 600 13.53 0.83 28.71
C SER A 600 15.00 0.57 29.10
N GLU A 601 15.23 0.09 30.33
CA GLU A 601 16.57 -0.25 30.81
C GLU A 601 17.20 -1.41 30.00
N ALA A 602 16.44 -2.49 29.77
CA ALA A 602 16.88 -3.62 28.97
C ALA A 602 17.21 -3.21 27.52
N MET A 603 16.37 -2.38 26.91
CA MET A 603 16.61 -1.86 25.56
C MET A 603 17.83 -0.92 25.51
N SER A 604 18.05 -0.11 26.56
CA SER A 604 19.26 0.72 26.70
C SER A 604 20.52 -0.14 26.74
N VAL A 605 20.50 -1.26 27.46
CA VAL A 605 21.60 -2.23 27.51
C VAL A 605 21.87 -2.85 26.14
N LEU A 606 20.84 -3.33 25.44
CA LEU A 606 20.98 -3.98 24.13
C LEU A 606 21.48 -3.02 23.04
N THR A 607 21.02 -1.76 23.07
CA THR A 607 21.43 -0.72 22.12
C THR A 607 22.86 -0.23 22.34
N LYS A 608 23.27 -0.01 23.60
CA LYS A 608 24.67 0.33 23.93
C LYS A 608 25.67 -0.70 23.43
N ARG A 609 25.28 -1.98 23.39
CA ARG A 609 26.11 -3.09 22.87
C ARG A 609 25.93 -3.36 21.37
N SER A 610 25.11 -2.58 20.67
CA SER A 610 24.82 -2.75 19.23
C SER A 610 24.29 -4.14 18.83
N LEU A 611 23.72 -4.89 19.79
CA LEU A 611 23.02 -6.15 19.51
C LEU A 611 21.63 -5.90 18.93
N VAL A 612 21.04 -4.76 19.31
CA VAL A 612 19.79 -4.21 18.78
C VAL A 612 20.05 -2.74 18.41
N MET A 613 19.43 -2.27 17.34
CA MET A 613 19.59 -0.95 16.78
C MET A 613 18.27 -0.19 16.86
N LYS A 614 18.25 0.99 17.49
CA LYS A 614 17.06 1.86 17.50
C LYS A 614 16.93 2.52 16.12
N GLN A 615 15.74 2.40 15.51
CA GLN A 615 15.46 2.85 14.15
C GLN A 615 15.07 4.32 14.07
N ASP A 616 14.25 4.79 15.01
CA ASP A 616 13.78 6.16 15.10
C ASP A 616 14.00 6.70 16.53
N ARG A 617 14.20 8.01 16.66
CA ARG A 617 14.23 8.70 17.96
C ARG A 617 12.82 8.88 18.52
N VAL A 618 11.82 9.03 17.65
CA VAL A 618 10.43 9.33 18.03
C VAL A 618 9.63 8.06 18.32
N GLU A 619 9.69 7.07 17.44
CA GLU A 619 9.00 5.80 17.64
C GLU A 619 9.94 4.74 18.24
N ASP A 620 9.49 4.00 19.26
CA ASP A 620 10.26 2.92 19.92
C ASP A 620 10.32 1.65 19.05
N ARG A 621 10.91 1.81 17.86
CA ARG A 621 11.17 0.77 16.87
C ARG A 621 12.63 0.34 16.90
N TYR A 622 12.83 -0.96 16.80
CA TYR A 622 14.14 -1.57 16.90
C TYR A 622 14.38 -2.57 15.77
N SER A 623 15.65 -2.85 15.50
CA SER A 623 16.05 -3.87 14.53
C SER A 623 17.26 -4.63 15.01
N MET A 624 17.41 -5.86 14.54
CA MET A 624 18.58 -6.68 14.72
C MET A 624 19.28 -6.84 13.38
N HIS A 625 20.61 -6.91 13.41
CA HIS A 625 21.34 -7.32 12.22
C HIS A 625 21.02 -8.80 11.90
N PRO A 626 20.76 -9.21 10.65
CA PRO A 626 20.38 -10.59 10.30
C PRO A 626 21.35 -11.67 10.83
N LEU A 627 22.65 -11.37 10.85
CA LEU A 627 23.66 -12.26 11.43
C LEU A 627 23.58 -12.37 12.96
N VAL A 628 23.31 -11.28 13.70
CA VAL A 628 23.08 -11.34 15.16
C VAL A 628 21.83 -12.19 15.42
N HIS A 629 20.77 -11.88 14.68
CA HIS A 629 19.46 -12.52 14.80
C HIS A 629 19.54 -14.03 14.59
N LYS A 630 20.21 -14.48 13.52
CA LYS A 630 20.47 -15.91 13.28
C LYS A 630 21.36 -16.51 14.36
N TRP A 631 22.42 -15.81 14.76
CA TRP A 631 23.37 -16.31 15.75
C TRP A 631 22.75 -16.54 17.13
N VAL A 632 21.93 -15.60 17.64
CA VAL A 632 21.24 -15.78 18.94
C VAL A 632 20.34 -17.01 18.90
N ARG A 633 19.56 -17.16 17.82
CA ARG A 633 18.63 -18.28 17.63
C ARG A 633 19.32 -19.63 17.46
N GLU A 634 20.45 -19.66 16.75
CA GLU A 634 21.15 -20.90 16.39
C GLU A 634 22.50 -21.06 17.13
N ARG A 635 22.65 -20.39 18.27
CA ARG A 635 23.90 -20.36 19.04
C ARG A 635 24.42 -21.78 19.31
N PRO A 636 25.73 -22.06 19.20
CA PRO A 636 26.27 -23.41 19.33
C PRO A 636 25.88 -24.16 20.62
N GLU A 637 25.80 -23.45 21.75
CA GLU A 637 25.41 -24.00 23.05
C GLU A 637 23.89 -24.16 23.22
N MET A 638 23.08 -23.57 22.33
CA MET A 638 21.62 -23.63 22.43
C MET A 638 21.11 -24.98 21.95
N LEU A 639 20.44 -25.71 22.85
CA LEU A 639 19.73 -26.94 22.55
C LEU A 639 18.49 -26.65 21.71
N ILE A 640 18.06 -27.63 20.90
CA ILE A 640 16.84 -27.51 20.09
C ILE A 640 15.60 -27.34 20.98
N SER A 641 15.59 -27.92 22.18
CA SER A 641 14.55 -27.69 23.19
C SER A 641 14.48 -26.23 23.66
N HIS A 642 15.63 -25.57 23.85
CA HIS A 642 15.67 -24.14 24.18
C HIS A 642 15.21 -23.29 22.98
N GLN A 643 15.57 -23.66 21.76
CA GLN A 643 15.04 -23.00 20.56
C GLN A 643 13.51 -23.11 20.49
N ALA A 644 12.97 -24.31 20.74
CA ALA A 644 11.52 -24.54 20.79
C ALA A 644 10.84 -23.71 21.88
N LEU A 645 11.44 -23.61 23.08
CA LEU A 645 10.92 -22.80 24.18
C LEU A 645 10.85 -21.33 23.81
N TRP A 646 11.95 -20.73 23.35
CA TRP A 646 11.98 -19.31 23.01
C TRP A 646 11.13 -18.96 21.77
N CYS A 647 11.02 -19.89 20.83
CA CYS A 647 10.05 -19.78 19.73
C CYS A 647 8.61 -19.74 20.28
N GLN A 648 8.26 -20.60 21.26
CA GLN A 648 6.94 -20.57 21.90
C GLN A 648 6.71 -19.30 22.73
N VAL A 649 7.73 -18.81 23.44
CA VAL A 649 7.66 -17.52 24.16
C VAL A 649 7.39 -16.39 23.17
N ALA A 650 8.13 -16.29 22.07
CA ALA A 650 7.93 -15.26 21.05
C ALA A 650 6.54 -15.33 20.39
N MET A 651 6.06 -16.53 20.05
CA MET A 651 4.69 -16.72 19.56
C MET A 651 3.64 -16.28 20.57
N THR A 652 3.83 -16.60 21.84
CA THR A 652 2.91 -16.25 22.92
C THR A 652 2.89 -14.74 23.15
N THR A 653 4.06 -14.09 23.15
CA THR A 653 4.17 -12.63 23.23
C THR A 653 3.42 -11.95 22.08
N LEU A 654 3.65 -12.35 20.83
CA LEU A 654 2.90 -11.83 19.67
C LEU A 654 1.40 -12.10 19.76
N ALA A 655 1.00 -13.29 20.21
CA ALA A 655 -0.40 -13.61 20.37
C ALA A 655 -1.06 -12.72 21.43
N LYS A 656 -0.43 -12.54 22.60
CA LYS A 656 -0.96 -11.67 23.67
C LYS A 656 -0.98 -10.19 23.30
N SER A 657 -0.16 -9.74 22.35
CA SER A 657 -0.23 -8.37 21.84
C SER A 657 -1.43 -8.11 20.91
N ILE A 658 -2.14 -9.14 20.46
CA ILE A 658 -3.29 -9.03 19.53
C ILE A 658 -4.58 -9.24 20.30
N LEU A 659 -5.47 -8.25 20.33
CA LEU A 659 -6.84 -8.42 20.87
C LEU A 659 -7.75 -9.12 19.85
N LEU A 660 -8.78 -9.83 20.33
CA LEU A 660 -9.85 -10.39 19.50
C LEU A 660 -11.12 -9.51 19.62
N PRO A 661 -11.99 -9.47 18.58
CA PRO A 661 -13.22 -8.68 18.64
C PRO A 661 -14.10 -9.06 19.84
N PRO A 662 -14.82 -8.09 20.45
CA PRO A 662 -15.04 -6.72 19.97
C PRO A 662 -13.92 -5.72 20.32
N LEU A 663 -12.88 -6.16 21.04
CA LEU A 663 -11.80 -5.27 21.47
C LEU A 663 -10.90 -4.86 20.29
N ASP A 664 -10.54 -3.58 20.27
CA ASP A 664 -9.59 -2.96 19.34
C ASP A 664 -9.95 -3.11 17.85
N ASP A 665 -11.23 -2.90 17.49
CA ASP A 665 -11.66 -2.93 16.07
C ASP A 665 -11.54 -1.57 15.34
N THR A 666 -10.75 -0.66 15.92
CA THR A 666 -10.49 0.66 15.34
C THR A 666 -9.62 0.58 14.09
N GLY A 667 -9.69 1.59 13.21
CA GLY A 667 -8.80 1.68 12.05
C GLY A 667 -7.32 1.71 12.43
N VAL A 668 -6.99 2.35 13.56
CA VAL A 668 -5.63 2.39 14.13
C VAL A 668 -5.18 1.01 14.59
N GLY A 669 -6.02 0.28 15.33
CA GLY A 669 -5.76 -1.09 15.77
C GLY A 669 -5.53 -2.07 14.61
N ARG A 670 -6.28 -1.90 13.50
CA ARG A 670 -6.04 -2.69 12.27
C ARG A 670 -4.67 -2.39 11.66
N LYS A 671 -4.25 -1.13 11.61
CA LYS A 671 -2.92 -0.75 11.08
C LYS A 671 -1.80 -1.38 11.91
N THR A 672 -1.85 -1.24 13.24
CA THR A 672 -0.82 -1.78 14.14
C THR A 672 -0.75 -3.31 14.09
N ARG A 673 -1.88 -4.01 13.87
CA ARG A 673 -1.89 -5.48 13.70
C ARG A 673 -1.28 -5.93 12.38
N ARG A 674 -1.52 -5.21 11.28
CA ARG A 674 -0.91 -5.53 9.97
C ARG A 674 0.62 -5.47 10.02
N GLU A 675 1.18 -4.54 10.79
CA GLU A 675 2.63 -4.44 11.04
C GLU A 675 3.20 -5.68 11.77
N LEU A 676 2.36 -6.52 12.39
CA LEU A 676 2.81 -7.77 13.04
C LEU A 676 3.03 -8.92 12.06
N LEU A 677 2.53 -8.83 10.82
CA LEU A 677 2.55 -9.92 9.85
C LEU A 677 3.97 -10.48 9.62
N PRO A 678 5.03 -9.67 9.40
CA PRO A 678 6.39 -10.20 9.21
C PRO A 678 6.87 -11.01 10.41
N HIS A 679 6.58 -10.54 11.64
CA HIS A 679 6.97 -11.26 12.86
C HIS A 679 6.23 -12.60 13.02
N ILE A 680 4.92 -12.61 12.73
CA ILE A 680 4.09 -13.83 12.77
C ILE A 680 4.57 -14.86 11.74
N VAL A 681 4.86 -14.43 10.53
CA VAL A 681 5.37 -15.31 9.48
C VAL A 681 6.74 -15.88 9.89
N HIS A 682 7.64 -15.00 10.33
CA HIS A 682 8.99 -15.41 10.71
C HIS A 682 9.00 -16.43 11.86
N VAL A 683 8.24 -16.17 12.93
CA VAL A 683 8.20 -17.08 14.09
C VAL A 683 7.58 -18.43 13.72
N ARG A 684 6.57 -18.45 12.83
CA ARG A 684 5.96 -19.70 12.36
C ARG A 684 6.89 -20.51 11.47
N ASN A 685 7.69 -19.87 10.61
CA ASN A 685 8.71 -20.56 9.83
C ASN A 685 9.78 -21.16 10.74
N CYS A 686 10.19 -20.44 11.80
CA CYS A 686 11.08 -20.99 12.82
C CYS A 686 10.46 -22.19 13.54
N GLN A 687 9.17 -22.12 13.91
CA GLN A 687 8.44 -23.21 14.54
C GLN A 687 8.46 -24.49 13.69
N VAL A 688 8.17 -24.37 12.39
CA VAL A 688 8.20 -25.51 11.45
C VAL A 688 9.61 -26.08 11.34
N THR A 689 10.61 -25.22 11.10
CA THR A 689 12.02 -25.63 10.99
C THR A 689 12.51 -26.37 12.25
N ILE A 690 12.10 -25.91 13.44
CA ILE A 690 12.45 -26.57 14.70
C ILE A 690 11.73 -27.91 14.86
N ALA A 691 10.45 -27.98 14.47
CA ALA A 691 9.68 -29.22 14.50
C ALA A 691 10.29 -30.29 13.60
N ASP A 692 10.65 -29.93 12.36
CA ASP A 692 11.30 -30.84 11.41
C ASP A 692 12.62 -31.38 11.97
N ARG A 693 13.48 -30.50 12.51
CA ARG A 693 14.73 -30.91 13.17
C ARG A 693 14.50 -31.81 14.39
N LEU A 694 13.41 -31.60 15.15
CA LEU A 694 13.06 -32.46 16.28
C LEU A 694 12.61 -33.85 15.81
N GLU A 695 11.87 -33.93 14.71
CA GLU A 695 11.45 -35.20 14.10
C GLU A 695 12.63 -35.97 13.50
N GLU A 696 13.52 -35.31 12.77
CA GLU A 696 14.76 -35.91 12.26
C GLU A 696 15.61 -36.53 13.39
N ASN A 697 15.77 -35.79 14.50
CA ASN A 697 16.52 -36.28 15.66
C ASN A 697 15.86 -37.48 16.35
N LYS A 698 14.54 -37.65 16.24
CA LYS A 698 13.83 -38.85 16.71
C LYS A 698 14.02 -40.01 15.76
N GLY A 699 13.96 -39.77 14.45
CA GLY A 699 14.23 -40.78 13.42
C GLY A 699 15.63 -41.39 13.55
N LEU A 700 16.63 -40.56 13.91
CA LEU A 700 18.00 -41.01 14.19
C LEU A 700 18.16 -41.79 15.51
N ARG A 701 17.20 -41.68 16.44
CA ARG A 701 17.26 -42.29 17.78
C ARG A 701 16.51 -43.62 17.91
N ASN A 702 15.77 -44.06 16.89
CA ASN A 702 15.03 -45.32 16.93
C ASN A 702 15.79 -46.48 16.26
N SER A 703 16.68 -47.09 17.04
CA SER A 703 16.90 -48.54 17.06
C SER A 703 16.46 -49.08 18.43
N PHE A 704 15.58 -50.09 18.39
CA PHE A 704 15.36 -51.10 19.43
C PHE A 704 14.32 -50.96 20.57
N TRP A 705 13.50 -49.90 20.70
CA TRP A 705 12.41 -49.89 21.71
C TRP A 705 11.06 -49.39 21.17
N PRO A 706 9.93 -50.09 21.43
CA PRO A 706 8.61 -49.67 20.97
C PRO A 706 8.16 -48.45 21.77
N THR A 707 8.31 -47.27 21.18
CA THR A 707 7.92 -46.00 21.78
C THR A 707 6.44 -45.73 21.49
N THR A 708 5.56 -46.15 22.40
CA THR A 708 4.14 -45.72 22.48
C THR A 708 4.01 -44.28 23.01
N ALA A 709 4.87 -43.38 22.55
CA ALA A 709 4.81 -41.96 22.82
C ALA A 709 5.18 -41.21 21.54
N GLN A 710 4.20 -41.14 20.62
CA GLN A 710 4.20 -40.15 19.56
C GLN A 710 4.30 -38.76 20.20
N THR A 711 5.52 -38.24 20.30
CA THR A 711 5.78 -36.85 20.66
C THR A 711 5.63 -35.97 19.41
N SER A 712 4.59 -36.19 18.60
CA SER A 712 4.04 -35.06 17.83
C SER A 712 3.50 -34.09 18.89
N THR A 713 3.95 -32.84 18.93
CA THR A 713 3.34 -31.82 19.78
C THR A 713 1.85 -31.75 19.45
N ARG A 714 1.01 -32.42 20.25
CA ARG A 714 -0.43 -32.48 20.03
C ARG A 714 -0.94 -31.04 20.03
N PHE A 715 -1.66 -30.65 18.99
CA PHE A 715 -2.26 -29.32 18.89
C PHE A 715 -3.07 -29.07 20.18
N GLY A 716 -2.71 -28.01 20.89
CA GLY A 716 -3.17 -27.76 22.27
C GLY A 716 -3.76 -26.37 22.45
N ARG A 717 -4.26 -26.07 23.65
CA ARG A 717 -4.96 -24.80 23.96
C ARG A 717 -4.16 -23.56 23.64
N LEU A 718 -2.87 -23.54 24.01
CA LEU A 718 -1.98 -22.43 23.73
C LEU A 718 -1.84 -22.17 22.22
N GLN A 719 -1.63 -23.24 21.43
CA GLN A 719 -1.53 -23.13 19.97
C GLN A 719 -2.86 -22.70 19.34
N ALA A 720 -3.99 -23.16 19.89
CA ALA A 720 -5.31 -22.75 19.43
C ALA A 720 -5.55 -21.24 19.66
N ASP A 721 -5.20 -20.70 20.83
CA ASP A 721 -5.26 -19.25 21.13
C ASP A 721 -4.35 -18.45 20.19
N GLN A 722 -3.09 -18.89 20.00
CA GLN A 722 -2.15 -18.25 19.08
C GLN A 722 -2.68 -18.24 17.64
N PHE A 723 -3.20 -19.38 17.14
CA PHE A 723 -3.68 -19.50 15.77
C PHE A 723 -4.95 -18.68 15.52
N ALA A 724 -5.87 -18.60 16.50
CA ALA A 724 -7.04 -17.74 16.40
C ALA A 724 -6.62 -16.27 16.18
N ARG A 725 -5.64 -15.79 16.96
CA ARG A 725 -5.16 -14.40 16.89
C ARG A 725 -4.35 -14.12 15.63
N PHE A 726 -3.48 -15.05 15.21
CA PHE A 726 -2.74 -14.90 13.96
C PHE A 726 -3.66 -14.93 12.75
N SER A 727 -4.72 -15.75 12.75
CA SER A 727 -5.70 -15.76 11.66
C SER A 727 -6.40 -14.41 11.46
N ARG A 728 -6.62 -13.64 12.53
CA ARG A 728 -7.11 -12.26 12.44
C ARG A 728 -6.14 -11.37 11.65
N VAL A 729 -4.85 -11.43 11.95
CA VAL A 729 -3.83 -10.64 11.24
C VAL A 729 -3.73 -11.05 9.77
N TYR A 730 -3.72 -12.36 9.47
CA TYR A 730 -3.74 -12.84 8.08
C TYR A 730 -4.97 -12.32 7.32
N SER A 731 -6.17 -12.41 7.90
CA SER A 731 -7.40 -11.91 7.30
C SER A 731 -7.37 -10.40 7.07
N GLU A 732 -6.84 -9.63 8.02
CA GLU A 732 -6.73 -8.16 7.89
C GLU A 732 -5.71 -7.74 6.82
N CYS A 733 -4.70 -8.57 6.54
CA CYS A 733 -3.73 -8.39 5.46
C CYS A 733 -4.19 -8.96 4.09
N GLY A 734 -5.42 -9.47 3.97
CA GLY A 734 -5.93 -10.07 2.74
C GLY A 734 -5.41 -11.49 2.43
N LEU A 735 -4.72 -12.12 3.38
CA LEU A 735 -4.20 -13.49 3.28
C LEU A 735 -5.26 -14.50 3.79
N PHE A 736 -6.39 -14.55 3.07
CA PHE A 736 -7.59 -15.28 3.52
C PHE A 736 -7.42 -16.80 3.52
N ASP A 737 -6.60 -17.36 2.63
CA ASP A 737 -6.33 -18.80 2.62
C ASP A 737 -5.56 -19.24 3.88
N GLU A 738 -4.50 -18.52 4.26
CA GLU A 738 -3.78 -18.79 5.50
C GLU A 738 -4.64 -18.56 6.74
N ALA A 739 -5.47 -17.52 6.73
CA ALA A 739 -6.42 -17.26 7.80
C ALA A 739 -7.39 -18.44 7.97
N LEU A 740 -8.00 -18.90 6.87
CA LEU A 740 -8.95 -20.00 6.87
C LEU A 740 -8.32 -21.32 7.36
N GLN A 741 -7.09 -21.63 6.92
CA GLN A 741 -6.38 -22.82 7.39
C GLN A 741 -6.19 -22.83 8.91
N LEU A 742 -5.82 -21.69 9.49
CA LEU A 742 -5.68 -21.54 10.93
C LEU A 742 -7.01 -21.65 11.66
N GLN A 743 -8.05 -20.95 11.16
CA GLN A 743 -9.39 -20.99 11.74
C GLN A 743 -9.97 -22.40 11.75
N LEU A 744 -9.80 -23.18 10.66
CA LEU A 744 -10.31 -24.55 10.58
C LEU A 744 -9.61 -25.48 11.57
N ARG A 745 -8.30 -25.33 11.80
CA ARG A 745 -7.56 -26.08 12.84
C ARG A 745 -8.02 -25.74 14.26
N VAL A 746 -8.26 -24.45 14.53
CA VAL A 746 -8.79 -24.01 15.84
C VAL A 746 -10.21 -24.54 16.02
N ARG A 747 -11.05 -24.45 14.99
CA ARG A 747 -12.43 -24.94 14.99
C ARG A 747 -12.48 -26.43 15.28
N SER A 748 -11.69 -27.26 14.59
CA SER A 748 -11.67 -28.72 14.82
C SER A 748 -11.25 -29.05 16.24
N PHE A 749 -10.20 -28.41 16.75
CA PHE A 749 -9.72 -28.63 18.11
C PHE A 749 -10.77 -28.27 19.18
N VAL A 750 -11.45 -27.14 19.02
CA VAL A 750 -12.47 -26.71 19.97
C VAL A 750 -13.73 -27.59 19.86
N ALA A 751 -14.11 -28.00 18.64
CA ALA A 751 -15.21 -28.93 18.42
C ALA A 751 -14.93 -30.31 19.06
N ASP A 752 -13.71 -30.83 18.94
CA ASP A 752 -13.31 -32.09 19.58
C ASP A 752 -13.35 -32.00 21.12
N MET A 753 -13.02 -30.82 21.67
CA MET A 753 -12.94 -30.60 23.12
C MET A 753 -14.32 -30.31 23.76
N LEU A 754 -15.10 -29.42 23.15
CA LEU A 754 -16.34 -28.88 23.73
C LEU A 754 -17.61 -29.39 23.05
N GLY A 755 -17.50 -29.91 21.83
CA GLY A 755 -18.62 -30.25 20.94
C GLY A 755 -18.90 -29.18 19.89
N GLU A 756 -19.47 -29.58 18.76
CA GLU A 756 -19.92 -28.68 17.68
C GLU A 756 -21.12 -27.80 18.10
N ASP A 757 -21.84 -28.18 19.15
CA ASP A 757 -23.00 -27.48 19.72
C ASP A 757 -22.63 -26.38 20.73
N HIS A 758 -21.35 -26.31 21.14
CA HIS A 758 -20.89 -25.34 22.12
C HIS A 758 -20.79 -23.92 21.53
N PRO A 759 -21.20 -22.86 22.24
CA PRO A 759 -21.19 -21.47 21.73
C PRO A 759 -19.86 -21.01 21.12
N LEU A 760 -18.74 -21.41 21.72
CA LEU A 760 -17.40 -21.09 21.20
C LEU A 760 -17.12 -21.77 19.85
N SER A 761 -17.47 -23.06 19.70
CA SER A 761 -17.31 -23.81 18.44
C SER A 761 -18.15 -23.18 17.33
N ILE A 762 -19.37 -22.75 17.68
CA ILE A 762 -20.26 -22.05 16.76
C ILE A 762 -19.65 -20.72 16.33
N ARG A 763 -19.19 -19.87 17.27
CA ARG A 763 -18.53 -18.59 16.93
C ARG A 763 -17.31 -18.78 16.02
N LEU A 764 -16.49 -19.81 16.26
CA LEU A 764 -15.35 -20.14 15.39
C LEU A 764 -15.79 -20.60 13.99
N THR A 765 -16.91 -21.32 13.90
CA THR A 765 -17.52 -21.72 12.62
C THR A 765 -18.01 -20.50 11.84
N LEU A 766 -18.65 -19.54 12.52
CA LEU A 766 -19.08 -18.28 11.91
C LEU A 766 -17.89 -17.44 11.45
N PHE A 767 -16.83 -17.39 12.26
CA PHE A 767 -15.60 -16.68 11.89
C PHE A 767 -14.97 -17.25 10.62
N ALA A 768 -14.86 -18.58 10.50
CA ALA A 768 -14.44 -19.24 9.27
C ALA A 768 -15.40 -18.98 8.08
N SER A 769 -16.72 -18.92 8.35
CA SER A 769 -17.69 -18.58 7.30
C SER A 769 -17.47 -17.18 6.73
N GLY A 770 -17.10 -16.20 7.57
CA GLY A 770 -16.75 -14.84 7.13
C GLY A 770 -15.57 -14.84 6.16
N THR A 771 -14.50 -15.57 6.49
CA THR A 771 -13.33 -15.69 5.60
C THR A 771 -13.65 -16.44 4.30
N LEU A 772 -14.57 -17.41 4.32
CA LEU A 772 -15.06 -18.06 3.10
C LEU A 772 -15.84 -17.10 2.17
N TRP A 773 -16.54 -16.10 2.72
CA TRP A 773 -17.18 -15.05 1.91
C TRP A 773 -16.14 -14.21 1.17
N GLU A 774 -15.07 -13.80 1.85
CA GLU A 774 -13.96 -13.05 1.23
C GLU A 774 -13.27 -13.84 0.11
N LEU A 775 -13.21 -15.18 0.24
CA LEU A 775 -12.71 -16.09 -0.79
C LEU A 775 -13.72 -16.41 -1.91
N SER A 776 -14.91 -15.79 -1.91
CA SER A 776 -16.02 -16.08 -2.83
C SER A 776 -16.51 -17.54 -2.78
N ARG A 777 -16.24 -18.28 -1.69
CA ARG A 777 -16.71 -19.66 -1.45
C ARG A 777 -18.04 -19.65 -0.69
N THR A 778 -19.02 -18.95 -1.24
CA THR A 778 -20.25 -18.59 -0.51
C THR A 778 -21.16 -19.78 -0.21
N THR A 779 -21.08 -20.84 -1.02
CA THR A 779 -21.82 -22.08 -0.76
C THR A 779 -21.32 -22.80 0.49
N GLU A 780 -20.01 -22.91 0.67
CA GLU A 780 -19.44 -23.47 1.91
C GLU A 780 -19.73 -22.57 3.11
N ALA A 781 -19.63 -21.25 2.94
CA ALA A 781 -19.95 -20.29 4.00
C ALA A 781 -21.41 -20.43 4.47
N THR A 782 -22.35 -20.54 3.52
CA THR A 782 -23.78 -20.71 3.82
C THR A 782 -24.05 -22.06 4.51
N GLN A 783 -23.37 -23.14 4.10
CA GLN A 783 -23.48 -24.44 4.78
C GLN A 783 -23.00 -24.36 6.24
N PHE A 784 -21.90 -23.66 6.51
CA PHE A 784 -21.40 -23.43 7.86
C PHE A 784 -22.41 -22.65 8.69
N GLN A 785 -23.02 -21.61 8.12
CA GLN A 785 -24.05 -20.81 8.78
C GLN A 785 -25.34 -21.61 9.04
N ARG A 786 -25.79 -22.47 8.12
CA ARG A 786 -26.94 -23.37 8.33
C ARG A 786 -26.68 -24.35 9.48
N ARG A 787 -25.49 -24.97 9.53
CA ARG A 787 -25.11 -25.88 10.63
C ARG A 787 -25.03 -25.14 11.96
N ALA A 788 -24.40 -23.97 11.98
CA ALA A 788 -24.35 -23.10 13.15
C ALA A 788 -25.75 -22.73 13.66
N TYR A 789 -26.68 -22.38 12.75
CA TYR A 789 -28.06 -22.05 13.09
C TYR A 789 -28.77 -23.23 13.74
N GLN A 790 -28.68 -24.42 13.13
CA GLN A 790 -29.30 -25.63 13.66
C GLN A 790 -28.73 -25.99 15.04
N ASN A 791 -27.40 -25.98 15.19
CA ASN A 791 -26.75 -26.25 16.47
C ASN A 791 -27.20 -25.25 17.56
N CYS A 792 -27.22 -23.95 17.25
CA CYS A 792 -27.71 -22.92 18.17
C CYS A 792 -29.18 -23.13 18.57
N LYS A 793 -30.04 -23.39 17.59
CA LYS A 793 -31.46 -23.62 17.81
C LYS A 793 -31.70 -24.84 18.69
N ASP A 794 -30.94 -25.90 18.48
CA ASP A 794 -31.07 -27.15 19.23
C ASP A 794 -30.51 -27.02 20.65
N SER A 795 -29.31 -26.46 20.82
CA SER A 795 -28.61 -26.41 22.11
C SER A 795 -28.97 -25.20 22.98
N LEU A 796 -29.13 -24.01 22.40
CA LEU A 796 -29.37 -22.76 23.14
C LEU A 796 -30.83 -22.30 23.07
N GLY A 797 -31.57 -22.72 22.05
CA GLY A 797 -32.95 -22.31 21.79
C GLY A 797 -33.05 -21.10 20.86
N GLU A 798 -34.27 -20.81 20.39
CA GLU A 798 -34.53 -19.79 19.37
C GLU A 798 -34.33 -18.35 19.88
N HIS A 799 -34.47 -18.11 21.18
CA HIS A 799 -34.44 -16.77 21.79
C HIS A 799 -33.05 -16.35 22.30
N HIS A 800 -32.04 -17.21 22.17
CA HIS A 800 -30.71 -16.93 22.70
C HIS A 800 -29.99 -15.87 21.83
N PRO A 801 -29.28 -14.88 22.42
CA PRO A 801 -28.54 -13.85 21.68
C PRO A 801 -27.72 -14.37 20.48
N LEU A 802 -26.93 -15.42 20.71
CA LEU A 802 -26.13 -16.05 19.66
C LEU A 802 -26.99 -16.66 18.54
N THR A 803 -28.15 -17.24 18.85
CA THR A 803 -29.06 -17.78 17.84
C THR A 803 -29.63 -16.66 16.96
N LEU A 804 -29.96 -15.50 17.55
CA LEU A 804 -30.45 -14.32 16.82
C LEU A 804 -29.36 -13.76 15.89
N ASP A 805 -28.12 -13.66 16.36
CA ASP A 805 -26.99 -13.22 15.54
C ASP A 805 -26.73 -14.17 14.35
N VAL A 806 -26.80 -15.48 14.57
CA VAL A 806 -26.67 -16.49 13.51
C VAL A 806 -27.85 -16.43 12.53
N THR A 807 -29.06 -16.15 13.02
CA THR A 807 -30.28 -16.01 12.20
C THR A 807 -30.13 -14.85 11.22
N ASP A 808 -29.65 -13.69 11.68
CA ASP A 808 -29.39 -12.52 10.84
C ASP A 808 -28.35 -12.82 9.75
N LEU A 809 -27.25 -13.48 10.13
CA LEU A 809 -26.18 -13.83 9.20
C LEU A 809 -26.65 -14.82 8.13
N LEU A 810 -27.35 -15.90 8.53
CA LEU A 810 -27.90 -16.88 7.60
C LEU A 810 -28.97 -16.26 6.69
N GLY A 811 -29.87 -15.43 7.24
CA GLY A 811 -30.88 -14.74 6.44
C GLY A 811 -30.26 -13.86 5.36
N SER A 812 -29.18 -13.15 5.69
CA SER A 812 -28.42 -12.33 4.74
C SER A 812 -27.74 -13.15 3.63
N ALA A 813 -27.17 -14.31 3.97
CA ALA A 813 -26.61 -15.24 2.99
C ALA A 813 -27.67 -15.78 2.03
N LEU A 814 -28.84 -16.14 2.56
CA LEU A 814 -29.97 -16.64 1.77
C LEU A 814 -30.54 -15.56 0.85
N LEU A 815 -30.57 -14.31 1.31
CA LEU A 815 -30.94 -13.16 0.48
C LEU A 815 -30.02 -13.04 -0.74
N LEU A 816 -28.70 -13.12 -0.55
CA LEU A 816 -27.74 -13.05 -1.66
C LEU A 816 -27.89 -14.21 -2.65
N LYS A 817 -28.24 -15.41 -2.16
CA LYS A 817 -28.51 -16.59 -2.98
C LYS A 817 -29.87 -16.60 -3.68
N GLY A 818 -30.67 -15.54 -3.56
CA GLY A 818 -32.00 -15.48 -4.15
C GLY A 818 -33.08 -16.26 -3.36
N ARG A 819 -32.78 -16.80 -2.18
CA ARG A 819 -33.72 -17.56 -1.32
C ARG A 819 -34.55 -16.60 -0.46
N TYR A 820 -35.21 -15.66 -1.11
CA TYR A 820 -35.85 -14.51 -0.46
C TYR A 820 -36.98 -14.89 0.51
N THR A 821 -37.77 -15.93 0.25
CA THR A 821 -38.86 -16.33 1.17
C THR A 821 -38.31 -16.87 2.49
N GLU A 822 -37.28 -17.72 2.44
CA GLU A 822 -36.56 -18.17 3.64
C GLU A 822 -35.93 -16.99 4.36
N ALA A 823 -35.23 -16.11 3.64
CA ALA A 823 -34.62 -14.90 4.22
C ALA A 823 -35.66 -14.01 4.91
N HIS A 824 -36.82 -13.79 4.28
CA HIS A 824 -37.94 -13.03 4.85
C HIS A 824 -38.45 -13.68 6.14
N THR A 825 -38.68 -15.00 6.14
CA THR A 825 -39.17 -15.71 7.34
C THR A 825 -38.19 -15.62 8.50
N LEU A 826 -36.89 -15.78 8.23
CA LEU A 826 -35.86 -15.68 9.26
C LEU A 826 -35.74 -14.26 9.79
N HIS A 827 -35.63 -13.26 8.92
CA HIS A 827 -35.43 -11.86 9.33
C HIS A 827 -36.65 -11.27 10.04
N LYS A 828 -37.86 -11.58 9.56
CA LYS A 828 -39.10 -11.12 10.22
C LYS A 828 -39.20 -11.67 11.65
N LYS A 829 -38.98 -12.99 11.81
CA LYS A 829 -38.96 -13.62 13.13
C LYS A 829 -37.84 -13.05 14.00
N ASN A 830 -36.65 -12.82 13.42
CA ASN A 830 -35.52 -12.26 14.16
C ASN A 830 -35.81 -10.85 14.70
N VAL A 831 -36.44 -9.98 13.90
CA VAL A 831 -36.87 -8.64 14.36
C VAL A 831 -37.82 -8.72 15.56
N GLU A 832 -38.81 -9.61 15.50
CA GLU A 832 -39.76 -9.82 16.61
C GLU A 832 -39.04 -10.26 17.89
N GLU A 833 -38.08 -11.18 17.78
CA GLU A 833 -37.37 -11.72 18.94
C GLU A 833 -36.31 -10.77 19.51
N VAL A 834 -35.56 -10.07 18.64
CA VAL A 834 -34.58 -9.05 19.05
C VAL A 834 -35.29 -7.88 19.75
N ARG A 835 -36.46 -7.45 19.26
CA ARG A 835 -37.29 -6.41 19.93
C ARG A 835 -37.71 -6.83 21.34
N LYS A 836 -38.15 -8.07 21.53
CA LYS A 836 -38.53 -8.59 22.86
C LYS A 836 -37.33 -8.62 23.83
N LEU A 837 -36.15 -8.98 23.33
CA LEU A 837 -34.96 -9.18 24.17
C LEU A 837 -34.25 -7.86 24.53
N TYR A 838 -34.04 -7.01 23.52
CA TYR A 838 -33.23 -5.78 23.62
C TYR A 838 -34.06 -4.49 23.69
N GLY A 839 -35.33 -4.51 23.26
CA GLY A 839 -36.20 -3.33 23.16
C GLY A 839 -36.19 -2.69 21.77
N GLU A 840 -37.06 -1.69 21.55
CA GLU A 840 -37.20 -0.99 20.27
C GLU A 840 -36.00 -0.10 19.92
N HIS A 841 -35.40 0.55 20.93
CA HIS A 841 -34.31 1.50 20.77
C HIS A 841 -32.96 0.88 21.14
N HIS A 842 -32.55 -0.15 20.40
CA HIS A 842 -31.26 -0.82 20.60
C HIS A 842 -30.57 -1.12 19.27
N GLU A 843 -29.24 -1.03 19.23
CA GLU A 843 -28.40 -1.27 18.05
C GLU A 843 -28.77 -2.57 17.30
N LYS A 844 -28.87 -3.69 18.04
CA LYS A 844 -29.27 -5.00 17.50
C LYS A 844 -30.64 -4.97 16.81
N THR A 845 -31.60 -4.20 17.34
CA THR A 845 -32.95 -4.07 16.78
C THR A 845 -32.89 -3.31 15.45
N PHE A 846 -32.16 -2.19 15.40
CA PHE A 846 -31.97 -1.43 14.16
C PHE A 846 -31.25 -2.26 13.08
N LYS A 847 -30.26 -3.07 13.48
CA LYS A 847 -29.58 -3.99 12.55
C LYS A 847 -30.54 -5.03 11.97
N ALA A 848 -31.40 -5.65 12.79
CA ALA A 848 -32.40 -6.60 12.32
C ALA A 848 -33.44 -5.94 11.39
N LEU A 849 -33.88 -4.71 11.70
CA LEU A 849 -34.80 -3.94 10.84
C LEU A 849 -34.18 -3.62 9.48
N ARG A 850 -32.91 -3.23 9.47
CA ARG A 850 -32.15 -3.00 8.23
C ARG A 850 -32.10 -4.26 7.37
N SER A 851 -31.76 -5.41 7.97
CA SER A 851 -31.73 -6.70 7.27
C SER A 851 -33.09 -7.07 6.68
N LEU A 852 -34.19 -6.86 7.42
CA LEU A 852 -35.55 -7.07 6.91
C LEU A 852 -35.89 -6.12 5.76
N GLY A 853 -35.51 -4.83 5.87
CA GLY A 853 -35.68 -3.85 4.79
C GLY A 853 -34.97 -4.24 3.50
N ARG A 854 -33.78 -4.87 3.59
CA ARG A 854 -33.08 -5.41 2.40
C ARG A 854 -33.86 -6.54 1.74
N VAL A 855 -34.59 -7.35 2.52
CA VAL A 855 -35.49 -8.38 1.95
C VAL A 855 -36.65 -7.75 1.19
N HIS A 856 -37.33 -6.76 1.78
CA HIS A 856 -38.42 -6.04 1.13
C HIS A 856 -37.96 -5.35 -0.17
N SER A 857 -36.77 -4.75 -0.17
CA SER A 857 -36.17 -4.17 -1.37
C SER A 857 -35.97 -5.21 -2.48
N ARG A 858 -35.41 -6.40 -2.16
CA ARG A 858 -35.25 -7.49 -3.14
C ARG A 858 -36.58 -8.03 -3.66
N TRP A 859 -37.65 -7.92 -2.88
CA TRP A 859 -39.01 -8.30 -3.25
C TRP A 859 -39.79 -7.17 -3.97
N MET A 860 -39.14 -6.04 -4.26
CA MET A 860 -39.73 -4.84 -4.88
C MET A 860 -40.90 -4.26 -4.05
N GLU A 861 -40.73 -4.25 -2.73
CA GLU A 861 -41.60 -3.57 -1.76
C GLU A 861 -40.85 -2.34 -1.24
N TYR A 862 -40.61 -1.39 -2.14
CA TYR A 862 -39.71 -0.25 -1.91
C TYR A 862 -40.20 0.66 -0.78
N GLU A 863 -41.50 0.88 -0.66
CA GLU A 863 -42.08 1.76 0.36
C GLU A 863 -41.84 1.22 1.79
N GLU A 864 -42.05 -0.08 2.01
CA GLU A 864 -41.76 -0.71 3.31
C GLU A 864 -40.25 -0.82 3.55
N ALA A 865 -39.46 -1.09 2.50
CA ALA A 865 -38.00 -1.09 2.60
C ALA A 865 -37.47 0.28 3.05
N SER A 866 -37.87 1.38 2.39
CA SER A 866 -37.48 2.73 2.76
C SER A 866 -37.90 3.09 4.18
N ARG A 867 -39.10 2.69 4.62
CA ARG A 867 -39.57 2.91 5.99
C ARG A 867 -38.68 2.22 7.03
N LEU A 868 -38.37 0.95 6.82
CA LEU A 868 -37.52 0.17 7.73
C LEU A 868 -36.08 0.69 7.75
N HIS A 869 -35.53 1.04 6.58
CA HIS A 869 -34.18 1.61 6.49
C HIS A 869 -34.08 2.99 7.13
N GLN A 870 -35.12 3.83 7.03
CA GLN A 870 -35.19 5.13 7.71
C GLN A 870 -35.12 4.97 9.23
N ILE A 871 -35.96 4.09 9.80
CA ILE A 871 -35.97 3.81 11.24
C ILE A 871 -34.60 3.29 11.70
N ALA A 872 -34.01 2.36 10.95
CA ALA A 872 -32.70 1.81 11.28
C ALA A 872 -31.59 2.87 11.22
N TRP A 873 -31.58 3.74 10.21
CA TRP A 873 -30.59 4.80 10.08
C TRP A 873 -30.70 5.85 11.19
N GLU A 874 -31.90 6.36 11.48
CA GLU A 874 -32.11 7.35 12.54
C GLU A 874 -31.68 6.79 13.90
N GLY A 875 -32.10 5.56 14.21
CA GLY A 875 -31.74 4.89 15.45
C GLY A 875 -30.23 4.62 15.58
N MET A 876 -29.58 4.14 14.51
CA MET A 876 -28.12 3.94 14.52
C MET A 876 -27.35 5.26 14.64
N LYS A 877 -27.84 6.33 13.99
CA LYS A 877 -27.25 7.67 14.10
C LYS A 877 -27.33 8.19 15.53
N GLU A 878 -28.44 7.97 16.23
CA GLU A 878 -28.58 8.33 17.64
C GLU A 878 -27.67 7.49 18.56
N CYS A 879 -27.58 6.17 18.34
CA CYS A 879 -26.79 5.28 19.19
C CYS A 879 -25.28 5.38 18.99
N LEU A 880 -24.81 5.48 17.75
CA LEU A 880 -23.40 5.32 17.38
C LEU A 880 -22.77 6.58 16.74
N GLY A 881 -23.61 7.57 16.41
CA GLY A 881 -23.19 8.77 15.68
C GLY A 881 -23.26 8.60 14.16
N GLU A 882 -23.15 9.73 13.46
CA GLU A 882 -23.39 9.83 12.01
C GLU A 882 -22.28 9.24 11.13
N THR A 883 -21.04 9.23 11.62
CA THR A 883 -19.87 8.76 10.86
C THR A 883 -19.50 7.30 11.15
N HIS A 884 -20.22 6.62 12.06
CA HIS A 884 -19.97 5.23 12.39
C HIS A 884 -20.27 4.31 11.19
N LEU A 885 -19.44 3.28 10.95
CA LEU A 885 -19.53 2.42 9.76
C LEU A 885 -20.91 1.72 9.63
N GLU A 886 -21.51 1.30 10.74
CA GLU A 886 -22.87 0.71 10.73
C GLU A 886 -23.95 1.75 10.38
N THR A 887 -23.84 2.98 10.86
CA THR A 887 -24.74 4.08 10.50
C THR A 887 -24.65 4.41 9.02
N LEU A 888 -23.43 4.52 8.49
CA LEU A 888 -23.19 4.73 7.06
C LEU A 888 -23.78 3.61 6.20
N SER A 889 -23.74 2.39 6.70
CA SER A 889 -24.28 1.22 6.00
C SER A 889 -25.82 1.21 6.02
N CYS A 890 -26.48 1.72 7.06
CA CYS A 890 -27.93 1.97 7.06
C CYS A 890 -28.31 3.08 6.06
N LEU A 891 -27.52 4.15 6.01
CA LEU A 891 -27.75 5.28 5.11
C LEU A 891 -27.60 4.88 3.63
N GLU A 892 -26.64 4.01 3.32
CA GLU A 892 -26.45 3.40 2.01
C GLU A 892 -27.69 2.60 1.58
N ASP A 893 -28.18 1.70 2.43
CA ASP A 893 -29.37 0.89 2.12
C ASP A 893 -30.62 1.79 1.94
N LEU A 894 -30.77 2.83 2.76
CA LEU A 894 -31.84 3.82 2.62
C LEU A 894 -31.76 4.57 1.28
N ALA A 895 -30.58 5.04 0.87
CA ALA A 895 -30.40 5.70 -0.41
C ALA A 895 -30.72 4.76 -1.58
N MET A 896 -30.25 3.51 -1.51
CA MET A 896 -30.52 2.51 -2.54
C MET A 896 -31.98 2.04 -2.57
N SER A 897 -32.73 2.14 -1.48
CA SER A 897 -34.17 1.79 -1.45
C SER A 897 -35.01 2.62 -2.42
N PHE A 898 -34.56 3.84 -2.77
CA PHE A 898 -35.22 4.74 -3.72
C PHE A 898 -34.80 4.50 -5.18
N VAL A 899 -33.72 3.74 -5.42
CA VAL A 899 -33.26 3.41 -6.79
C VAL A 899 -33.98 2.16 -7.28
N ARG A 900 -34.94 2.33 -8.20
CA ARG A 900 -35.71 1.22 -8.78
C ARG A 900 -34.97 0.54 -9.93
N HIS A 901 -35.25 -0.75 -10.14
CA HIS A 901 -34.55 -1.58 -11.12
C HIS A 901 -34.63 -1.08 -12.58
N ASP A 902 -35.77 -0.51 -13.00
CA ASP A 902 -36.02 -0.02 -14.37
C ASP A 902 -36.26 1.49 -14.47
N GLY A 903 -36.05 2.23 -13.39
CA GLY A 903 -36.38 3.66 -13.35
C GLY A 903 -37.88 3.94 -13.44
N GLU A 904 -38.72 2.99 -13.00
CA GLU A 904 -40.17 3.19 -12.93
C GLU A 904 -40.49 4.45 -12.12
N PRO A 905 -41.27 5.40 -12.67
CA PRO A 905 -41.59 6.63 -11.97
C PRO A 905 -42.46 6.34 -10.75
N TYR A 906 -42.25 7.13 -9.70
CA TYR A 906 -43.04 7.07 -8.47
C TYR A 906 -43.12 8.45 -7.82
N GLU A 907 -43.98 8.57 -6.81
CA GLU A 907 -44.23 9.83 -6.14
C GLU A 907 -42.94 10.41 -5.52
N ASN A 908 -42.65 11.68 -5.82
CA ASN A 908 -41.45 12.39 -5.34
C ASN A 908 -40.10 11.75 -5.75
N MET A 909 -40.07 10.98 -6.86
CA MET A 909 -38.85 10.32 -7.35
C MET A 909 -37.65 11.27 -7.45
N ASP A 910 -37.79 12.41 -8.13
CA ASP A 910 -36.68 13.35 -8.32
C ASP A 910 -36.10 13.85 -6.99
N ALA A 911 -36.98 14.20 -6.04
CA ALA A 911 -36.56 14.64 -4.70
C ALA A 911 -35.87 13.51 -3.92
N HIS A 912 -36.32 12.27 -4.06
CA HIS A 912 -35.69 11.11 -3.43
C HIS A 912 -34.34 10.76 -4.06
N LEU A 913 -34.20 10.90 -5.38
CA LEU A 913 -32.94 10.66 -6.10
C LEU A 913 -31.88 11.72 -5.76
N VAL A 914 -32.26 13.00 -5.65
CA VAL A 914 -31.37 14.07 -5.18
C VAL A 914 -30.87 13.78 -3.76
N LYS A 915 -31.76 13.44 -2.83
CA LYS A 915 -31.36 13.05 -1.47
C LYS A 915 -30.49 11.80 -1.46
N SER A 916 -30.76 10.82 -2.32
CA SER A 916 -29.95 9.60 -2.42
C SER A 916 -28.55 9.89 -2.95
N HIS A 917 -28.43 10.85 -3.87
CA HIS A 917 -27.15 11.31 -4.39
C HIS A 917 -26.30 11.94 -3.28
N GLU A 918 -26.87 12.89 -2.51
CA GLU A 918 -26.19 13.53 -1.38
C GLU A 918 -25.76 12.52 -0.31
N ARG A 919 -26.65 11.57 0.02
CA ARG A 919 -26.37 10.50 0.99
C ARG A 919 -25.23 9.60 0.54
N MET A 920 -25.23 9.16 -0.72
CA MET A 920 -24.17 8.29 -1.24
C MET A 920 -22.83 9.02 -1.39
N GLU A 921 -22.84 10.30 -1.76
CA GLU A 921 -21.65 11.14 -1.75
C GLU A 921 -21.05 11.22 -0.33
N PHE A 922 -21.88 11.51 0.68
CA PHE A 922 -21.46 11.54 2.08
C PHE A 922 -20.89 10.19 2.53
N VAL A 923 -21.60 9.08 2.28
CA VAL A 923 -21.14 7.73 2.64
C VAL A 923 -19.79 7.41 2.01
N TYR A 924 -19.62 7.70 0.71
CA TYR A 924 -18.37 7.46 0.00
C TYR A 924 -17.23 8.29 0.59
N ASP A 925 -17.44 9.59 0.85
CA ASP A 925 -16.39 10.45 1.40
C ASP A 925 -15.96 10.01 2.80
N GLN A 926 -16.91 9.66 3.68
CA GLN A 926 -16.59 9.15 5.01
C GLN A 926 -15.86 7.81 4.97
N ARG A 927 -16.34 6.84 4.17
CA ARG A 927 -15.65 5.54 4.02
C ARG A 927 -14.27 5.70 3.39
N ARG A 928 -14.11 6.58 2.41
CA ARG A 928 -12.81 6.90 1.80
C ARG A 928 -11.82 7.45 2.83
N ARG A 929 -12.27 8.33 3.73
CA ARG A 929 -11.42 8.88 4.82
C ARG A 929 -11.09 7.85 5.89
N LEU A 930 -12.06 7.01 6.29
CA LEU A 930 -11.91 6.05 7.38
C LEU A 930 -11.20 4.76 6.98
N LEU A 931 -11.45 4.28 5.77
CA LEU A 931 -11.04 2.97 5.28
C LEU A 931 -10.02 3.05 4.14
N GLY A 932 -10.04 4.14 3.34
CA GLY A 932 -9.26 4.29 2.11
C GLY A 932 -10.10 4.05 0.86
N ARG A 933 -9.62 4.56 -0.30
CA ARG A 933 -10.36 4.55 -1.59
C ARG A 933 -10.68 3.15 -2.11
N GLU A 934 -9.74 2.25 -1.94
CA GLU A 934 -9.76 0.93 -2.58
C GLU A 934 -10.36 -0.19 -1.71
N GLN A 935 -10.70 0.10 -0.44
CA GLN A 935 -11.35 -0.88 0.43
C GLN A 935 -12.68 -1.36 -0.18
N PRO A 936 -13.03 -2.66 -0.07
CA PRO A 936 -14.22 -3.22 -0.73
C PRO A 936 -15.52 -2.46 -0.42
N TYR A 937 -15.74 -2.06 0.84
CA TYR A 937 -16.91 -1.29 1.24
C TYR A 937 -16.91 0.15 0.72
N THR A 938 -15.74 0.75 0.50
CA THR A 938 -15.61 2.08 -0.13
C THR A 938 -15.91 1.99 -1.63
N LEU A 939 -15.38 0.97 -2.31
CA LEU A 939 -15.67 0.70 -3.72
C LEU A 939 -17.16 0.38 -3.94
N LEU A 940 -17.78 -0.35 -3.02
CA LEU A 940 -19.22 -0.62 -3.07
C LEU A 940 -20.05 0.67 -2.94
N ALA A 941 -19.67 1.58 -2.04
CA ALA A 941 -20.32 2.89 -1.93
C ALA A 941 -20.13 3.73 -3.20
N TYR A 942 -18.93 3.70 -3.80
CA TYR A 942 -18.65 4.40 -5.05
C TYR A 942 -19.48 3.86 -6.22
N PHE A 943 -19.64 2.54 -6.27
CA PHE A 943 -20.50 1.86 -7.23
C PHE A 943 -21.97 2.22 -7.06
N TYR A 944 -22.50 2.17 -5.84
CA TYR A 944 -23.88 2.56 -5.56
C TYR A 944 -24.13 4.04 -5.86
N TRP A 945 -23.17 4.91 -5.57
CA TRP A 945 -23.25 6.32 -5.96
C TRP A 945 -23.31 6.49 -7.49
N ALA A 946 -22.53 5.72 -8.25
CA ALA A 946 -22.62 5.69 -9.70
C ALA A 946 -23.98 5.21 -10.20
N GLN A 947 -24.60 4.23 -9.53
CA GLN A 947 -25.97 3.80 -9.85
C GLN A 947 -26.99 4.91 -9.61
N VAL A 948 -26.89 5.63 -8.49
CA VAL A 948 -27.76 6.78 -8.20
C VAL A 948 -27.58 7.87 -9.26
N LYS A 949 -26.34 8.20 -9.66
CA LYS A 949 -26.07 9.16 -10.74
C LYS A 949 -26.68 8.73 -12.08
N ALA A 950 -26.58 7.44 -12.42
CA ALA A 950 -27.24 6.91 -13.61
C ALA A 950 -28.77 7.06 -13.54
N ALA A 951 -29.37 6.88 -12.35
CA ALA A 951 -30.80 7.12 -12.14
C ALA A 951 -31.17 8.62 -12.21
N CYS A 952 -30.26 9.53 -11.83
CA CYS A 952 -30.40 10.98 -12.00
C CYS A 952 -30.10 11.48 -13.44
N HIS A 953 -30.05 10.59 -14.44
CA HIS A 953 -29.71 10.95 -15.82
C HIS A 953 -28.33 11.61 -16.01
N GLN A 954 -27.33 11.18 -15.23
CA GLN A 954 -25.92 11.59 -15.37
C GLN A 954 -25.07 10.40 -15.85
N GLN A 955 -25.32 9.93 -17.08
CA GLN A 955 -24.79 8.67 -17.59
C GLN A 955 -23.27 8.69 -17.81
N GLU A 956 -22.69 9.79 -18.30
CA GLU A 956 -21.25 9.88 -18.60
C GLU A 956 -20.41 9.82 -17.33
N GLU A 957 -20.85 10.51 -16.27
CA GLU A 957 -20.19 10.45 -14.97
C GLU A 957 -20.33 9.06 -14.34
N ALA A 958 -21.51 8.47 -14.41
CA ALA A 958 -21.75 7.11 -13.93
C ALA A 958 -20.88 6.09 -14.68
N GLU A 959 -20.73 6.21 -16.00
CA GLU A 959 -19.85 5.37 -16.81
C GLU A 959 -18.40 5.45 -16.31
N ARG A 960 -17.88 6.68 -16.16
CA ARG A 960 -16.51 6.92 -15.69
C ARG A 960 -16.28 6.28 -14.32
N MET A 961 -17.21 6.48 -13.39
CA MET A 961 -17.14 5.91 -12.04
C MET A 961 -17.16 4.38 -12.08
N MET A 962 -18.06 3.77 -12.85
CA MET A 962 -18.17 2.31 -12.95
C MET A 962 -16.93 1.67 -13.57
N ARG A 963 -16.32 2.27 -14.60
CA ARG A 963 -15.05 1.81 -15.16
C ARG A 963 -13.93 1.82 -14.12
N GLU A 964 -13.86 2.88 -13.31
CA GLU A 964 -12.89 2.98 -12.22
C GLU A 964 -13.11 1.89 -11.16
N VAL A 965 -14.36 1.64 -10.74
CA VAL A 965 -14.69 0.55 -9.81
C VAL A 965 -14.26 -0.80 -10.38
N ILE A 966 -14.62 -1.12 -11.63
CA ILE A 966 -14.30 -2.41 -12.25
C ILE A 966 -12.78 -2.58 -12.35
N SER A 967 -12.06 -1.55 -12.79
CA SER A 967 -10.60 -1.57 -12.88
C SER A 967 -9.93 -1.74 -11.52
N THR A 968 -10.45 -1.10 -10.47
CA THR A 968 -9.85 -1.15 -9.12
C THR A 968 -10.19 -2.47 -8.43
N ALA A 969 -11.46 -2.87 -8.47
CA ALA A 969 -11.94 -4.11 -7.85
C ALA A 969 -11.34 -5.35 -8.52
N GLY A 970 -11.17 -5.35 -9.86
CA GLY A 970 -10.56 -6.47 -10.58
C GLY A 970 -9.06 -6.69 -10.28
N VAL A 971 -8.38 -5.70 -9.70
CA VAL A 971 -6.98 -5.84 -9.25
C VAL A 971 -6.90 -6.50 -7.86
N ASN A 972 -7.80 -6.10 -6.96
CA ASN A 972 -7.76 -6.49 -5.55
C ASN A 972 -8.58 -7.76 -5.26
N VAL A 973 -9.61 -8.04 -6.06
CA VAL A 973 -10.53 -9.16 -5.89
C VAL A 973 -10.64 -9.94 -7.21
N SER A 974 -10.93 -11.24 -7.15
CA SER A 974 -11.11 -12.09 -8.34
C SER A 974 -12.14 -11.48 -9.31
N GLU A 975 -11.95 -11.63 -10.62
CA GLU A 975 -12.92 -11.21 -11.64
C GLU A 975 -14.30 -11.90 -11.48
N GLU A 976 -14.31 -13.07 -10.83
CA GLU A 976 -15.52 -13.85 -10.54
C GLU A 976 -16.26 -13.38 -9.27
N HIS A 977 -15.75 -12.37 -8.56
CA HIS A 977 -16.36 -11.89 -7.32
C HIS A 977 -17.71 -11.22 -7.61
N THR A 978 -18.71 -11.47 -6.75
CA THR A 978 -20.11 -11.01 -6.94
C THR A 978 -20.21 -9.50 -7.18
N VAL A 979 -19.46 -8.69 -6.43
CA VAL A 979 -19.43 -7.23 -6.60
C VAL A 979 -18.89 -6.81 -7.97
N VAL A 980 -17.89 -7.52 -8.50
CA VAL A 980 -17.32 -7.23 -9.83
C VAL A 980 -18.34 -7.60 -10.92
N LEU A 981 -18.98 -8.77 -10.80
CA LEU A 981 -20.03 -9.20 -11.73
C LEU A 981 -21.22 -8.24 -11.74
N ALA A 982 -21.70 -7.82 -10.56
CA ALA A 982 -22.76 -6.83 -10.45
C ALA A 982 -22.35 -5.47 -11.04
N ALA A 983 -21.11 -5.02 -10.78
CA ALA A 983 -20.59 -3.78 -11.34
C ALA A 983 -20.53 -3.82 -12.87
N LYS A 984 -20.05 -4.93 -13.46
CA LYS A 984 -20.01 -5.14 -14.91
C LYS A 984 -21.43 -5.15 -15.52
N ALA A 985 -22.40 -5.81 -14.87
CA ALA A 985 -23.79 -5.85 -15.35
C ALA A 985 -24.45 -4.45 -15.38
N HIS A 986 -24.28 -3.67 -14.30
CA HIS A 986 -24.81 -2.31 -14.23
C HIS A 986 -24.05 -1.33 -15.15
N TYR A 987 -22.75 -1.54 -15.38
CA TYR A 987 -21.99 -0.81 -16.38
C TYR A 987 -22.54 -1.05 -17.80
N ALA A 988 -22.87 -2.29 -18.15
CA ALA A 988 -23.54 -2.60 -19.41
C ALA A 988 -24.90 -1.89 -19.55
N ARG A 989 -25.66 -1.77 -18.45
CA ARG A 989 -26.91 -1.00 -18.45
C ARG A 989 -26.69 0.47 -18.81
N VAL A 990 -25.64 1.10 -18.26
CA VAL A 990 -25.28 2.50 -18.58
C VAL A 990 -24.85 2.63 -20.04
N LEU A 991 -24.07 1.69 -20.57
CA LEU A 991 -23.71 1.65 -22.00
C LEU A 991 -24.94 1.58 -22.91
N THR A 992 -25.91 0.74 -22.56
CA THR A 992 -27.20 0.65 -23.28
C THR A 992 -28.00 1.96 -23.22
N GLN A 993 -27.92 2.72 -22.13
CA GLN A 993 -28.55 4.04 -22.02
C GLN A 993 -27.84 5.09 -22.89
N LEU A 994 -26.52 5.00 -23.04
CA LEU A 994 -25.70 5.83 -23.93
C LEU A 994 -25.79 5.43 -25.42
N GLY A 995 -26.60 4.42 -25.77
CA GLY A 995 -26.76 3.95 -27.14
C GLY A 995 -25.68 2.97 -27.62
N ARG A 996 -24.69 2.62 -26.79
CA ARG A 996 -23.59 1.69 -27.09
C ARG A 996 -24.02 0.24 -26.86
N CYS A 997 -25.08 -0.18 -27.55
CA CYS A 997 -25.73 -1.47 -27.33
C CYS A 997 -24.83 -2.66 -27.71
N ASP A 998 -23.99 -2.57 -28.74
CA ASP A 998 -23.13 -3.69 -29.13
C ASP A 998 -22.09 -4.03 -28.05
N GLU A 999 -21.44 -3.01 -27.49
CA GLU A 999 -20.49 -3.18 -26.38
C GLU A 999 -21.19 -3.76 -25.13
N ALA A 1000 -22.39 -3.27 -24.84
CA ALA A 1000 -23.18 -3.75 -23.71
C ALA A 1000 -23.59 -5.23 -23.88
N ALA A 1001 -24.08 -5.60 -25.08
CA ALA A 1001 -24.51 -6.96 -25.38
C ALA A 1001 -23.35 -7.95 -25.31
N GLU A 1002 -22.17 -7.59 -25.81
CA GLU A 1002 -20.99 -8.45 -25.75
C GLU A 1002 -20.56 -8.70 -24.29
N LEU A 1003 -20.49 -7.65 -23.48
CA LEU A 1003 -20.21 -7.78 -22.06
C LEU A 1003 -21.25 -8.66 -21.35
N LEU A 1004 -22.54 -8.44 -21.60
CA LEU A 1004 -23.63 -9.18 -20.96
C LEU A 1004 -23.66 -10.66 -21.38
N ARG A 1005 -23.36 -11.00 -22.64
CA ARG A 1005 -23.26 -12.39 -23.09
C ARG A 1005 -22.19 -13.16 -22.33
N THR A 1006 -21.05 -12.53 -22.05
CA THR A 1006 -20.04 -13.16 -21.20
C THR A 1006 -20.59 -13.33 -19.78
N LEU A 1007 -21.25 -12.32 -19.22
CA LEU A 1007 -21.73 -12.32 -17.83
C LEU A 1007 -22.79 -13.38 -17.55
N ILE A 1008 -23.72 -13.64 -18.47
CA ILE A 1008 -24.85 -14.57 -18.22
C ILE A 1008 -24.45 -16.06 -18.18
N LEU A 1009 -23.18 -16.38 -18.48
CA LEU A 1009 -22.68 -17.75 -18.47
C LEU A 1009 -22.73 -18.35 -17.07
N LYS A 1010 -23.49 -19.45 -16.90
CA LYS A 1010 -23.65 -20.16 -15.62
C LYS A 1010 -22.34 -20.47 -14.88
N PRO A 1011 -21.22 -20.86 -15.55
CA PRO A 1011 -19.95 -21.08 -14.86
C PRO A 1011 -19.45 -19.90 -14.01
N GLN A 1012 -19.78 -18.65 -14.38
CA GLN A 1012 -19.37 -17.46 -13.62
C GLN A 1012 -20.01 -17.38 -12.22
N TYR A 1013 -21.18 -17.99 -12.04
CA TYR A 1013 -21.93 -17.98 -10.78
C TYR A 1013 -21.86 -19.30 -10.02
N ARG A 1014 -21.13 -20.32 -10.52
CA ARG A 1014 -21.10 -21.67 -9.93
C ARG A 1014 -20.67 -21.68 -8.45
N ARG A 1015 -19.82 -20.74 -8.03
CA ARG A 1015 -19.35 -20.63 -6.63
C ARG A 1015 -20.36 -19.93 -5.72
N THR A 1016 -21.34 -19.23 -6.30
CA THR A 1016 -22.27 -18.35 -5.60
C THR A 1016 -23.71 -18.86 -5.59
N THR A 1017 -24.04 -19.84 -6.43
CA THR A 1017 -25.33 -20.51 -6.47
C THR A 1017 -25.31 -21.88 -5.78
N ASP A 1018 -26.50 -22.37 -5.41
CA ASP A 1018 -26.70 -23.77 -5.06
C ASP A 1018 -26.77 -24.64 -6.33
N GLU A 1019 -26.67 -25.97 -6.22
CA GLU A 1019 -26.70 -26.90 -7.36
C GLU A 1019 -27.95 -26.75 -8.24
N ASP A 1020 -29.08 -26.37 -7.63
CA ASP A 1020 -30.40 -26.29 -8.29
C ASP A 1020 -30.84 -24.85 -8.66
N GLY A 1021 -30.04 -23.81 -8.40
CA GLY A 1021 -30.49 -22.41 -8.44
C GLY A 1021 -29.72 -21.49 -9.41
N ASP A 1022 -30.43 -20.51 -9.98
CA ASP A 1022 -29.82 -19.39 -10.70
C ASP A 1022 -29.52 -18.20 -9.76
N HIS A 1023 -28.47 -17.43 -10.06
CA HIS A 1023 -28.08 -16.26 -9.25
C HIS A 1023 -28.93 -15.04 -9.59
N PRO A 1024 -29.38 -14.23 -8.60
CA PRO A 1024 -30.12 -12.98 -8.87
C PRO A 1024 -29.42 -12.03 -9.86
N ASP A 1025 -28.10 -11.86 -9.72
CA ASP A 1025 -27.34 -10.97 -10.62
C ASP A 1025 -27.26 -11.50 -12.06
N ARG A 1026 -27.35 -12.82 -12.26
CA ARG A 1026 -27.45 -13.43 -13.60
C ARG A 1026 -28.79 -13.08 -14.25
N ILE A 1027 -29.87 -13.17 -13.49
CA ILE A 1027 -31.21 -12.77 -13.93
C ILE A 1027 -31.23 -11.28 -14.31
N ALA A 1028 -30.62 -10.43 -13.48
CA ALA A 1028 -30.49 -9.00 -13.79
C ALA A 1028 -29.67 -8.76 -15.07
N ALA A 1029 -28.57 -9.49 -15.29
CA ALA A 1029 -27.79 -9.38 -16.51
C ALA A 1029 -28.59 -9.83 -17.75
N MET A 1030 -29.35 -10.93 -17.67
CA MET A 1030 -30.26 -11.35 -18.76
C MET A 1030 -31.34 -10.29 -19.04
N TRP A 1031 -31.85 -9.63 -18.01
CA TRP A 1031 -32.81 -8.53 -18.16
C TRP A 1031 -32.21 -7.33 -18.90
N PHE A 1032 -30.99 -6.93 -18.54
CA PHE A 1032 -30.29 -5.87 -19.25
C PHE A 1032 -29.95 -6.27 -20.70
N LEU A 1033 -29.68 -7.56 -20.95
CA LEU A 1033 -29.41 -8.07 -22.29
C LEU A 1033 -30.68 -8.01 -23.17
N ALA A 1034 -31.82 -8.45 -22.64
CA ALA A 1034 -33.10 -8.39 -23.34
C ALA A 1034 -33.45 -6.95 -23.74
N GLY A 1035 -33.28 -5.99 -22.83
CA GLY A 1035 -33.48 -4.57 -23.15
C GLY A 1035 -32.48 -4.00 -24.17
N CYS A 1036 -31.26 -4.53 -24.19
CA CYS A 1036 -30.25 -4.18 -25.18
C CYS A 1036 -30.62 -4.71 -26.57
N GLN A 1037 -30.99 -5.99 -26.67
CA GLN A 1037 -31.44 -6.64 -27.90
C GLN A 1037 -32.69 -5.97 -28.47
N GLU A 1038 -33.63 -5.58 -27.63
CA GLU A 1038 -34.81 -4.82 -28.05
C GLU A 1038 -34.44 -3.47 -28.67
N LYS A 1039 -33.47 -2.74 -28.12
CA LYS A 1039 -32.98 -1.48 -28.73
C LYS A 1039 -32.24 -1.70 -30.04
N GLN A 1040 -31.67 -2.89 -30.24
CA GLN A 1040 -31.05 -3.32 -31.50
C GLN A 1040 -32.05 -3.93 -32.48
N ASP A 1041 -33.34 -3.93 -32.15
CA ASP A 1041 -34.41 -4.57 -32.91
C ASP A 1041 -34.26 -6.10 -33.11
N LYS A 1042 -33.47 -6.75 -32.25
CA LYS A 1042 -33.29 -8.21 -32.20
C LYS A 1042 -34.38 -8.84 -31.33
N ILE A 1043 -35.63 -8.71 -31.78
CA ILE A 1043 -36.81 -9.09 -30.97
C ILE A 1043 -36.81 -10.57 -30.59
N GLN A 1044 -36.38 -11.47 -31.47
CA GLN A 1044 -36.34 -12.90 -31.17
C GLN A 1044 -35.31 -13.22 -30.08
N ASP A 1045 -34.09 -12.68 -30.18
CA ASP A 1045 -33.05 -12.87 -29.16
C ASP A 1045 -33.50 -12.32 -27.78
N ALA A 1046 -34.25 -11.21 -27.77
CA ALA A 1046 -34.82 -10.64 -26.56
C ALA A 1046 -35.89 -11.55 -25.94
N LEU A 1047 -36.76 -12.15 -26.77
CA LEU A 1047 -37.75 -13.13 -26.32
C LEU A 1047 -37.07 -14.38 -25.74
N ASP A 1048 -36.07 -14.92 -26.41
CA ASP A 1048 -35.32 -16.10 -25.96
C ASP A 1048 -34.66 -15.82 -24.58
N SER A 1049 -34.08 -14.63 -24.41
CA SER A 1049 -33.52 -14.19 -23.13
C SER A 1049 -34.58 -14.06 -22.02
N CYS A 1050 -35.77 -13.56 -22.35
CA CYS A 1050 -36.90 -13.49 -21.42
C CYS A 1050 -37.46 -14.87 -21.03
N GLU A 1051 -37.52 -15.81 -21.97
CA GLU A 1051 -37.97 -17.19 -21.72
C GLU A 1051 -36.97 -17.96 -20.86
N GLU A 1052 -35.67 -17.82 -21.12
CA GLU A 1052 -34.63 -18.36 -20.25
C GLU A 1052 -34.73 -17.79 -18.83
N MET A 1053 -35.01 -16.50 -18.71
CA MET A 1053 -35.21 -15.84 -17.42
C MET A 1053 -36.43 -16.36 -16.66
N LEU A 1054 -37.54 -16.65 -17.35
CA LEU A 1054 -38.71 -17.29 -16.75
C LEU A 1054 -38.37 -18.67 -16.18
N ALA A 1055 -37.56 -19.46 -16.90
CA ALA A 1055 -37.07 -20.74 -16.40
C ALA A 1055 -36.18 -20.55 -15.16
N ALA A 1056 -35.26 -19.57 -15.20
CA ALA A 1056 -34.38 -19.24 -14.08
C ALA A 1056 -35.13 -18.80 -12.81
N LEU A 1057 -36.26 -18.11 -12.95
CA LEU A 1057 -37.10 -17.68 -11.84
C LEU A 1057 -37.72 -18.84 -11.03
N GLN A 1058 -37.78 -20.06 -11.58
CA GLN A 1058 -38.20 -21.23 -10.82
C GLN A 1058 -37.22 -21.58 -9.69
N GLY A 1059 -35.93 -21.27 -9.87
CA GLY A 1059 -34.87 -21.52 -8.87
C GLY A 1059 -34.72 -20.43 -7.82
N ILE A 1060 -35.25 -19.22 -8.08
CA ILE A 1060 -35.19 -18.07 -7.15
C ILE A 1060 -36.46 -18.04 -6.28
N GLY A 1061 -36.40 -17.40 -5.11
CA GLY A 1061 -37.50 -17.29 -4.16
C GLY A 1061 -37.65 -18.49 -3.22
N GLY A 1062 -36.77 -19.50 -3.28
CA GLY A 1062 -36.90 -20.78 -2.56
C GLY A 1062 -37.94 -21.71 -3.21
N ASN A 1063 -38.03 -22.99 -2.85
CA ASN A 1063 -38.94 -24.05 -3.37
C ASN A 1063 -39.96 -23.65 -4.48
N GLY A 1064 -39.52 -23.21 -5.67
CA GLY A 1064 -40.38 -22.78 -6.78
C GLY A 1064 -41.15 -21.45 -6.60
N ARG A 1065 -40.99 -20.73 -5.49
CA ARG A 1065 -41.78 -19.55 -5.12
C ARG A 1065 -41.35 -18.26 -5.81
N GLY A 1066 -40.25 -18.25 -6.56
CA GLY A 1066 -39.90 -17.11 -7.44
C GLY A 1066 -40.96 -16.86 -8.49
N MET A 1067 -41.81 -17.84 -8.78
CA MET A 1067 -43.01 -17.67 -9.61
C MET A 1067 -44.04 -16.71 -9.01
N ASN A 1068 -43.95 -16.39 -7.72
CA ASN A 1068 -44.82 -15.41 -7.05
C ASN A 1068 -44.15 -14.04 -6.88
N HIS A 1069 -42.93 -13.86 -7.40
CA HIS A 1069 -42.17 -12.62 -7.28
C HIS A 1069 -42.75 -11.53 -8.20
N LYS A 1070 -42.79 -10.27 -7.74
CA LYS A 1070 -43.32 -9.14 -8.52
C LYS A 1070 -42.64 -8.98 -9.89
N PHE A 1071 -41.31 -9.19 -9.94
CA PHE A 1071 -40.53 -9.18 -11.19
C PHE A 1071 -41.07 -10.13 -12.27
N ARG A 1072 -41.68 -11.27 -11.92
CA ARG A 1072 -42.29 -12.17 -12.92
C ARG A 1072 -43.41 -11.46 -13.69
N LEU A 1073 -44.22 -10.65 -13.01
CA LEU A 1073 -45.29 -9.90 -13.66
C LEU A 1073 -44.72 -8.89 -14.66
N MET A 1074 -43.62 -8.23 -14.30
CA MET A 1074 -42.89 -7.34 -15.22
C MET A 1074 -42.35 -8.09 -16.42
N LEU A 1075 -41.75 -9.27 -16.19
CA LEU A 1075 -41.21 -10.12 -17.25
C LEU A 1075 -42.30 -10.64 -18.21
N LEU A 1076 -43.45 -11.08 -17.68
CA LEU A 1076 -44.58 -11.51 -18.50
C LEU A 1076 -45.12 -10.35 -19.35
N LYS A 1077 -45.30 -9.17 -18.75
CA LYS A 1077 -45.69 -7.96 -19.50
C LYS A 1077 -44.69 -7.63 -20.61
N LYS A 1078 -43.39 -7.75 -20.33
CA LYS A 1078 -42.33 -7.52 -21.32
C LYS A 1078 -42.40 -8.50 -22.49
N ILE A 1079 -42.64 -9.78 -22.20
CA ILE A 1079 -42.81 -10.81 -23.23
C ILE A 1079 -44.01 -10.49 -24.12
N ASP A 1080 -45.14 -10.08 -23.53
CA ASP A 1080 -46.32 -9.69 -24.28
C ASP A 1080 -46.06 -8.46 -25.17
N GLU A 1081 -45.36 -7.44 -24.65
CA GLU A 1081 -44.93 -6.27 -25.41
C GLU A 1081 -44.03 -6.64 -26.61
N LEU A 1082 -43.05 -7.52 -26.40
CA LEU A 1082 -42.13 -7.97 -27.46
C LEU A 1082 -42.83 -8.81 -28.54
N ARG A 1083 -43.85 -9.62 -28.16
CA ARG A 1083 -44.64 -10.42 -29.11
C ARG A 1083 -45.54 -9.58 -30.03
N ILE A 1084 -45.93 -8.40 -29.58
CA ILE A 1084 -46.79 -7.48 -30.34
C ILE A 1084 -45.98 -6.63 -31.33
N LYS A 1085 -44.67 -6.45 -31.12
CA LYS A 1085 -43.82 -5.71 -32.06
C LYS A 1085 -43.78 -6.42 -33.42
N PRO A 1086 -43.90 -5.67 -34.54
CA PRO A 1086 -43.84 -6.25 -35.87
C PRO A 1086 -42.50 -6.97 -36.03
N ARG A 1087 -42.55 -8.24 -36.44
CA ARG A 1087 -41.36 -8.96 -36.90
C ARG A 1087 -40.96 -8.35 -38.23
N GLU A 1088 -40.10 -7.33 -38.23
CA GLU A 1088 -39.42 -6.98 -39.47
C GLU A 1088 -38.59 -8.19 -39.89
N SER A 1089 -38.95 -8.75 -41.04
CA SER A 1089 -38.30 -9.91 -41.64
C SER A 1089 -36.84 -9.59 -41.92
N SER A 1090 -35.96 -10.38 -41.30
CA SER A 1090 -34.57 -10.74 -41.66
C SER A 1090 -33.85 -9.93 -42.74
#